data_AF-A0A953P9M2-F1
#
_entry.id   AF-A0A953P9M2-F1
#
_cell.length_a   1.000
_cell.length_b   1.000
_cell.length_c   1.000
_cell.angle_alpha   90.00
_cell.angle_beta   90.00
_cell.angle_gamma   90.00
#
_symmetry.space_group_name_H-M   'P 1'
#
loop_
_entity.id
_entity.type
_entity.pdbx_description
1 polymer ?
#
loop_
_entity_poly.entity_id
_entity_poly.type
_entity_poly.pdbx_seq_one_letter_code
_entity_poly.pdbx_strand_id
1 'polypeptide(L)'
;MPSIPRRLLVSTIVAVLVSTALAQTPAPCACGTNPPGPPPARSLKPYTGAPEDLRPFSKFTTPYYEHYQDLIEYNGAARDIPDPDLKDLNEIRIGFLAPLYDHPDQVLGNRMLNGAKLAMEEANAAGGYCGKPFRLVTHNDYDNWQNSSAAVAGVSKDSAIWGAASNDAVRMIYDDKVWAMFGSISSESTHIALRLTLKAETPLVNSASTDPTIPETLIPWYFTDLQDDRVQGYTLARHIYTELGLKRVALLRVNDRYGRFGVLKFRDASRRLGHPVVIEQKFMRGDTDFRRQLQVIQDSRVDAIVLWTDIGPAAAILQQMQELGMKQRVFGSHRTIGDELIKLAGPAAEGFEAVFPYDPTRSDARWLDFNARYQARFHEKPDHFASLAYDAMQILLNAICRAGLNRGRIRDALTGVTSYKGVTGDMVFDPNCKNIAPLYLAKVHHGNIEYRRITMEKSTSGTPYARVGEDGVQYAGPSLPDQKSGEIPIGIFGPHADEIVRSVEVMRLITEMRGKGQPIALIPIASQLSWGRASNELIKAVYQDHALALIALDRASSHLAEQIAVKSFLPVMAISSDRALTSTNIPWIFRLPANTPLDQVLRCLGNSIERAGPNRERVRDLLASGQAVAGLSFTSTGELR
;
A
#
# COMPACT_ATOMS: atom_id res chain seq x y z
N MET A 1 -14.96 73.33 -45.34
CA MET A 1 -13.72 73.93 -44.80
C MET A 1 -13.88 73.91 -43.28
N PRO A 2 -13.13 73.13 -42.47
CA PRO A 2 -11.70 72.77 -42.53
C PRO A 2 -11.38 71.28 -42.20
N SER A 3 -10.09 70.97 -41.98
CA SER A 3 -9.50 69.88 -41.18
C SER A 3 -9.18 68.49 -41.79
N ILE A 4 -7.87 68.24 -41.96
CA ILE A 4 -7.03 67.04 -41.74
C ILE A 4 -7.54 65.66 -42.21
N PRO A 5 -6.68 64.89 -42.92
CA PRO A 5 -6.37 63.55 -42.41
C PRO A 5 -4.87 63.23 -42.37
N ARG A 6 -4.42 62.76 -41.21
CA ARG A 6 -3.18 62.01 -41.01
C ARG A 6 -3.27 60.68 -41.75
N ARG A 7 -2.34 60.37 -42.65
CA ARG A 7 -2.07 58.99 -43.07
C ARG A 7 -0.81 58.50 -42.36
N LEU A 8 -1.01 57.62 -41.38
CA LEU A 8 0.04 56.80 -40.80
C LEU A 8 0.55 55.82 -41.86
N LEU A 9 1.83 55.88 -42.21
CA LEU A 9 2.54 54.72 -42.77
C LEU A 9 2.86 53.78 -41.61
N VAL A 10 2.14 52.67 -41.52
CA VAL A 10 2.52 51.53 -40.69
C VAL A 10 3.54 50.73 -41.49
N SER A 11 4.82 50.81 -41.11
CA SER A 11 5.85 49.90 -41.60
C SER A 11 5.66 48.54 -40.92
N THR A 12 5.19 47.56 -41.66
CA THR A 12 5.08 46.17 -41.22
C THR A 12 6.48 45.56 -41.18
N ILE A 13 7.08 45.48 -39.98
CA ILE A 13 8.25 44.63 -39.75
C ILE A 13 7.74 43.18 -39.72
N VAL A 14 7.91 42.46 -40.83
CA VAL A 14 7.78 41.01 -40.87
C VAL A 14 9.07 40.45 -40.25
N ALA A 15 9.03 40.11 -38.97
CA ALA A 15 10.06 39.30 -38.36
C ALA A 15 9.93 37.87 -38.90
N VAL A 16 10.76 37.53 -39.89
CA VAL A 16 10.98 36.13 -40.28
C VAL A 16 11.74 35.47 -39.12
N LEU A 17 11.00 34.81 -38.22
CA LEU A 17 11.57 33.83 -37.31
C LEU A 17 12.03 32.64 -38.15
N VAL A 18 13.28 32.67 -38.59
CA VAL A 18 13.98 31.46 -39.01
C VAL A 18 14.14 30.61 -37.76
N SER A 19 13.23 29.67 -37.56
CA SER A 19 13.42 28.57 -36.64
C SER A 19 14.58 27.73 -37.17
N THR A 20 15.79 28.04 -36.73
CA THR A 20 16.88 27.07 -36.76
C THR A 20 16.43 25.91 -35.88
N ALA A 21 15.88 24.88 -36.50
CA ALA A 21 15.80 23.55 -35.92
C ALA A 21 17.24 23.11 -35.67
N LEU A 22 17.79 23.49 -34.52
CA LEU A 22 18.89 22.76 -33.93
C LEU A 22 18.36 21.33 -33.84
N ALA A 23 18.90 20.46 -34.68
CA ALA A 23 18.75 19.02 -34.52
C ALA A 23 19.17 18.73 -33.08
N GLN A 24 18.20 18.60 -32.19
CA GLN A 24 18.43 18.10 -30.85
C GLN A 24 18.98 16.70 -31.08
N THR A 25 20.29 16.55 -30.91
CA THR A 25 20.91 15.23 -30.78
C THR A 25 20.05 14.47 -29.78
N PRO A 26 19.48 13.31 -30.14
CA PRO A 26 18.63 12.56 -29.23
C PRO A 26 19.40 12.38 -27.94
N ALA A 27 18.76 12.71 -26.81
CA ALA A 27 19.39 12.62 -25.51
C ALA A 27 20.02 11.22 -25.36
N PRO A 28 21.25 11.11 -24.84
CA PRO A 28 21.90 9.82 -24.69
C PRO A 28 21.00 8.89 -23.86
N CYS A 29 20.89 7.64 -24.33
CA CYS A 29 20.08 6.60 -23.69
C CYS A 29 20.41 6.50 -22.20
N ALA A 30 19.45 6.83 -21.33
CA ALA A 30 19.63 6.75 -19.88
C ALA A 30 19.41 5.33 -19.34
N CYS A 31 18.59 4.51 -20.02
CA CYS A 31 18.35 3.12 -19.65
C CYS A 31 19.61 2.26 -19.89
N GLY A 32 19.84 1.26 -19.03
CA GLY A 32 20.94 0.31 -19.15
C GLY A 32 22.34 0.89 -18.89
N THR A 33 22.46 2.17 -18.53
CA THR A 33 23.76 2.84 -18.30
C THR A 33 24.50 2.32 -17.07
N ASN A 34 23.77 1.94 -16.02
CA ASN A 34 24.31 1.38 -14.78
C ASN A 34 23.41 0.22 -14.31
N PRO A 35 23.51 -0.95 -14.96
CA PRO A 35 22.71 -2.11 -14.58
C PRO A 35 23.00 -2.50 -13.12
N PRO A 36 21.97 -2.81 -12.32
CA PRO A 36 22.19 -3.33 -10.98
C PRO A 36 22.89 -4.69 -11.08
N GLY A 37 23.82 -4.93 -10.15
CA GLY A 37 24.34 -6.28 -9.90
C GLY A 37 23.27 -7.18 -9.24
N PRO A 38 23.63 -8.44 -8.95
CA PRO A 38 22.75 -9.33 -8.20
C PRO A 38 22.26 -8.66 -6.90
N PRO A 39 20.98 -8.80 -6.54
CA PRO A 39 20.47 -8.25 -5.30
C PRO A 39 21.24 -8.83 -4.11
N PRO A 40 21.46 -8.05 -3.03
CA PRO A 40 22.03 -8.59 -1.81
C PRO A 40 21.13 -9.71 -1.27
N ALA A 41 21.73 -10.69 -0.58
CA ALA A 41 20.96 -11.68 0.15
C ALA A 41 20.00 -10.98 1.13
N ARG A 42 18.75 -11.44 1.15
CA ARG A 42 17.71 -10.92 2.05
C ARG A 42 17.03 -12.08 2.74
N SER A 43 16.71 -11.89 4.00
CA SER A 43 15.95 -12.84 4.81
C SER A 43 14.85 -12.12 5.56
N LEU A 44 13.69 -12.76 5.70
CA LEU A 44 12.55 -12.27 6.49
C LEU A 44 12.02 -13.41 7.34
N LYS A 45 12.16 -13.28 8.66
CA LYS A 45 11.75 -14.29 9.64
C LYS A 45 10.95 -13.63 10.78
N PRO A 46 9.73 -14.12 11.11
CA PRO A 46 8.97 -15.17 10.42
C PRO A 46 8.41 -14.69 9.06
N TYR A 47 7.95 -15.63 8.22
CA TYR A 47 7.33 -15.33 6.91
C TYR A 47 6.28 -14.22 7.06
N THR A 48 6.41 -13.13 6.31
CA THR A 48 5.51 -11.95 6.32
C THR A 48 5.25 -11.35 7.71
N GLY A 49 6.19 -11.51 8.64
CA GLY A 49 5.98 -11.09 10.04
C GLY A 49 4.83 -11.84 10.73
N ALA A 50 4.49 -13.05 10.28
CA ALA A 50 3.38 -13.83 10.83
C ALA A 50 3.58 -14.06 12.35
N PRO A 51 2.61 -13.68 13.20
CA PRO A 51 2.70 -13.89 14.63
C PRO A 51 2.80 -15.37 15.03
N GLU A 52 3.41 -15.62 16.19
CA GLU A 52 3.74 -16.97 16.65
C GLU A 52 2.53 -17.91 16.73
N ASP A 53 1.36 -17.43 17.15
CA ASP A 53 0.14 -18.23 17.25
C ASP A 53 -0.50 -18.57 15.88
N LEU A 54 -0.09 -17.89 14.81
CA LEU A 54 -0.47 -18.19 13.43
C LEU A 54 0.59 -19.00 12.68
N ARG A 55 1.79 -19.12 13.25
CA ARG A 55 2.90 -19.88 12.66
C ARG A 55 2.60 -21.39 12.69
N PRO A 56 2.87 -22.13 11.60
CA PRO A 56 2.74 -23.58 11.60
C PRO A 56 3.59 -24.22 12.69
N PHE A 57 3.01 -25.20 13.40
CA PHE A 57 3.69 -26.00 14.44
C PHE A 57 4.26 -25.24 15.65
N SER A 58 4.05 -23.92 15.79
CA SER A 58 4.60 -23.10 16.87
C SER A 58 4.34 -23.64 18.28
N LYS A 59 3.20 -24.29 18.49
CA LYS A 59 2.81 -24.91 19.77
C LYS A 59 3.51 -26.24 20.07
N PHE A 60 4.13 -26.87 19.07
CA PHE A 60 4.60 -28.25 19.15
C PHE A 60 6.11 -28.38 18.94
N THR A 61 6.68 -27.66 17.96
CA THR A 61 8.10 -27.73 17.64
C THR A 61 8.53 -26.52 16.82
N THR A 62 9.81 -26.18 16.91
CA THR A 62 10.45 -25.36 15.87
C THR A 62 10.64 -26.22 14.63
N PRO A 63 10.21 -25.76 13.43
CA PRO A 63 10.49 -26.47 12.19
C PRO A 63 12.00 -26.62 11.97
N TYR A 64 12.44 -27.78 11.46
CA TYR A 64 13.84 -27.98 11.07
C TYR A 64 14.28 -27.02 9.95
N TYR A 65 13.33 -26.68 9.06
CA TYR A 65 13.54 -25.76 7.96
C TYR A 65 12.27 -24.94 7.71
N GLU A 66 12.41 -23.63 7.57
CA GLU A 66 11.31 -22.73 7.23
C GLU A 66 11.50 -22.24 5.79
N HIS A 67 10.62 -22.69 4.90
CA HIS A 67 10.66 -22.29 3.50
C HIS A 67 10.26 -20.82 3.29
N TYR A 68 10.72 -20.23 2.19
CA TYR A 68 10.32 -18.90 1.71
C TYR A 68 10.71 -17.75 2.64
N GLN A 69 11.80 -17.90 3.39
CA GLN A 69 12.31 -16.83 4.24
C GLN A 69 13.49 -16.10 3.64
N ASP A 70 14.20 -16.75 2.71
CA ASP A 70 15.42 -16.24 2.12
C ASP A 70 15.19 -15.95 0.64
N LEU A 71 15.86 -14.92 0.12
CA LEU A 71 15.81 -14.57 -1.29
C LEU A 71 16.33 -15.75 -2.11
N ILE A 72 15.56 -16.17 -3.11
CA ILE A 72 15.97 -17.26 -4.00
C ILE A 72 17.21 -16.81 -4.77
N GLU A 73 18.31 -17.52 -4.59
CA GLU A 73 19.53 -17.28 -5.35
C GLU A 73 19.36 -17.76 -6.79
N TYR A 74 19.82 -16.94 -7.74
CA TYR A 74 19.93 -17.33 -9.14
C TYR A 74 21.40 -17.29 -9.55
N ASN A 75 21.96 -18.47 -9.83
CA ASN A 75 23.37 -18.67 -10.17
C ASN A 75 23.56 -19.09 -11.65
N GLY A 76 22.54 -18.89 -12.49
CA GLY A 76 22.59 -19.22 -13.92
C GLY A 76 23.24 -18.13 -14.79
N ALA A 77 23.42 -18.46 -16.06
CA ALA A 77 24.20 -17.68 -17.03
C ALA A 77 23.41 -16.55 -17.72
N ALA A 78 22.12 -16.31 -17.40
CA ALA A 78 21.32 -15.29 -18.09
C ALA A 78 21.94 -13.88 -18.01
N ARG A 79 22.75 -13.60 -16.99
CA ARG A 79 23.48 -12.32 -16.84
C ARG A 79 24.58 -12.13 -17.87
N ASP A 80 25.15 -13.23 -18.35
CA ASP A 80 26.30 -13.23 -19.26
C ASP A 80 25.86 -13.01 -20.72
N ILE A 81 24.56 -13.07 -20.99
CA ILE A 81 23.99 -12.77 -22.31
C ILE A 81 24.16 -11.27 -22.58
N PRO A 82 24.88 -10.86 -23.65
CA PRO A 82 25.07 -9.44 -23.94
C PRO A 82 23.74 -8.76 -24.31
N ASP A 83 23.65 -7.45 -24.06
CA ASP A 83 22.54 -6.66 -24.60
C ASP A 83 22.55 -6.72 -26.13
N PRO A 84 21.37 -6.80 -26.78
CA PRO A 84 21.26 -6.64 -28.23
C PRO A 84 21.64 -5.22 -28.64
N ASP A 85 22.10 -5.04 -29.89
CA ASP A 85 22.21 -3.69 -30.46
C ASP A 85 20.79 -3.12 -30.64
N LEU A 86 20.53 -1.94 -30.05
CA LEU A 86 19.25 -1.26 -30.16
C LEU A 86 18.88 -0.92 -31.62
N LYS A 87 19.84 -0.90 -32.54
CA LYS A 87 19.58 -0.73 -33.98
C LYS A 87 18.84 -1.93 -34.58
N ASP A 88 19.01 -3.12 -34.02
CA ASP A 88 18.36 -4.35 -34.48
C ASP A 88 16.93 -4.48 -33.94
N LEU A 89 16.50 -3.57 -33.07
CA LEU A 89 15.18 -3.58 -32.44
C LEU A 89 14.33 -2.41 -32.91
N ASN A 90 13.09 -2.71 -33.26
CA ASN A 90 12.07 -1.69 -33.57
C ASN A 90 11.21 -1.34 -32.34
N GLU A 91 11.10 -2.25 -31.38
CA GLU A 91 10.24 -2.14 -30.21
C GLU A 91 10.75 -3.06 -29.08
N ILE A 92 10.36 -2.76 -27.84
CA ILE A 92 10.66 -3.59 -26.66
C ILE A 92 9.39 -4.33 -26.26
N ARG A 93 9.38 -5.65 -26.47
CA ARG A 93 8.18 -6.47 -26.28
C ARG A 93 8.06 -7.00 -24.86
N ILE A 94 6.86 -6.89 -24.30
CA ILE A 94 6.44 -7.52 -23.04
C ILE A 94 5.22 -8.39 -23.35
N GLY A 95 5.29 -9.66 -23.00
CA GLY A 95 4.17 -10.58 -23.18
C GLY A 95 3.09 -10.33 -22.13
N PHE A 96 1.82 -10.30 -22.52
CA PHE A 96 0.69 -10.12 -21.62
C PHE A 96 -0.24 -11.34 -21.74
N LEU A 97 -0.33 -12.13 -20.69
CA LEU A 97 -1.09 -13.38 -20.64
C LEU A 97 -2.28 -13.23 -19.69
N ALA A 98 -3.50 -13.31 -20.21
CA ALA A 98 -4.71 -13.15 -19.41
C ALA A 98 -5.93 -13.77 -20.07
N PRO A 99 -7.05 -13.97 -19.34
CA PRO A 99 -8.33 -14.25 -19.96
C PRO A 99 -8.86 -12.96 -20.59
N LEU A 100 -8.72 -12.81 -21.90
CA LEU A 100 -9.09 -11.60 -22.66
C LEU A 100 -10.45 -11.73 -23.35
N TYR A 101 -10.80 -12.95 -23.76
CA TYR A 101 -12.06 -13.27 -24.44
C TYR A 101 -12.44 -14.74 -24.21
N ASP A 102 -13.72 -15.06 -24.45
CA ASP A 102 -14.31 -16.40 -24.34
C ASP A 102 -14.05 -17.09 -22.98
N HIS A 103 -13.99 -16.30 -21.91
CA HIS A 103 -13.73 -16.77 -20.56
C HIS A 103 -14.58 -15.99 -19.52
N PRO A 104 -15.10 -16.63 -18.45
CA PRO A 104 -15.88 -15.93 -17.42
C PRO A 104 -15.12 -14.78 -16.72
N ASP A 105 -13.80 -14.92 -16.55
CA ASP A 105 -12.94 -13.87 -15.97
C ASP A 105 -12.48 -12.82 -17.00
N GLN A 106 -13.04 -12.79 -18.22
CA GLN A 106 -12.58 -11.87 -19.28
C GLN A 106 -12.66 -10.39 -18.88
N VAL A 107 -13.66 -10.03 -18.05
CA VAL A 107 -13.81 -8.66 -17.56
C VAL A 107 -12.59 -8.29 -16.73
N LEU A 108 -12.13 -9.19 -15.86
CA LEU A 108 -10.98 -8.97 -14.98
C LEU A 108 -9.68 -8.88 -15.78
N GLY A 109 -9.49 -9.77 -16.76
CA GLY A 109 -8.33 -9.75 -17.65
C GLY A 109 -8.25 -8.47 -18.49
N ASN A 110 -9.39 -7.96 -18.98
CA ASN A 110 -9.45 -6.70 -19.71
C ASN A 110 -9.17 -5.48 -18.81
N ARG A 111 -9.60 -5.48 -17.54
CA ARG A 111 -9.24 -4.43 -16.56
C ARG A 111 -7.74 -4.42 -16.27
N MET A 112 -7.17 -5.60 -16.03
CA MET A 112 -5.73 -5.79 -15.88
C MET A 112 -4.97 -5.28 -17.12
N LEU A 113 -5.46 -5.59 -18.33
CA LEU A 113 -4.88 -5.11 -19.59
C LEU A 113 -4.93 -3.58 -19.70
N ASN A 114 -6.05 -2.95 -19.36
CA ASN A 114 -6.19 -1.49 -19.41
C ASN A 114 -5.20 -0.79 -18.46
N GLY A 115 -5.05 -1.31 -17.24
CA GLY A 115 -4.05 -0.80 -16.28
C GLY A 115 -2.61 -0.88 -16.81
N ALA A 116 -2.21 -2.06 -17.28
CA ALA A 116 -0.90 -2.31 -17.88
C ALA A 116 -0.66 -1.43 -19.13
N LYS A 117 -1.69 -1.28 -19.98
CA LYS A 117 -1.63 -0.47 -21.20
C LYS A 117 -1.42 1.00 -20.89
N LEU A 118 -2.09 1.56 -19.88
CA LEU A 118 -1.90 2.96 -19.49
C LEU A 118 -0.46 3.24 -19.03
N ALA A 119 0.11 2.37 -18.19
CA ALA A 119 1.51 2.49 -17.76
C ALA A 119 2.48 2.47 -18.96
N MET A 120 2.24 1.57 -19.92
CA MET A 120 3.05 1.50 -21.13
C MET A 120 2.90 2.71 -22.05
N GLU A 121 1.67 3.19 -22.27
CA GLU A 121 1.40 4.39 -23.07
C GLU A 121 2.13 5.61 -22.48
N GLU A 122 2.16 5.73 -21.15
CA GLU A 122 2.89 6.80 -20.45
C GLU A 122 4.41 6.66 -20.56
N ALA A 123 4.94 5.44 -20.41
CA ALA A 123 6.37 5.20 -20.63
C ALA A 123 6.79 5.50 -22.08
N ASN A 124 5.95 5.18 -23.06
CA ASN A 124 6.18 5.51 -24.46
C ASN A 124 6.11 7.01 -24.72
N ALA A 125 5.14 7.71 -24.12
CA ALA A 125 5.06 9.17 -24.19
C ALA A 125 6.29 9.84 -23.54
N ALA A 126 6.91 9.21 -22.54
CA ALA A 126 8.16 9.64 -21.92
C ALA A 126 9.42 9.27 -22.73
N GLY A 127 9.28 8.78 -23.97
CA GLY A 127 10.39 8.46 -24.87
C GLY A 127 10.74 6.97 -24.97
N GLY A 128 9.97 6.09 -24.33
CA GLY A 128 10.14 4.64 -24.38
C GLY A 128 11.51 4.18 -23.84
N TYR A 129 11.99 3.05 -24.34
CA TYR A 129 13.34 2.57 -24.08
C TYR A 129 14.32 3.20 -25.07
N CYS A 130 14.89 4.34 -24.70
CA CYS A 130 15.89 5.04 -25.52
C CYS A 130 15.43 5.32 -26.95
N GLY A 131 14.19 5.83 -27.08
CA GLY A 131 13.55 6.12 -28.36
C GLY A 131 12.85 4.92 -29.01
N LYS A 132 12.97 3.71 -28.45
CA LYS A 132 12.21 2.54 -28.90
C LYS A 132 10.92 2.39 -28.09
N PRO A 133 9.75 2.25 -28.74
CA PRO A 133 8.51 2.05 -28.02
C PRO A 133 8.48 0.68 -27.34
N PHE A 134 7.93 0.62 -26.14
CA PHE A 134 7.45 -0.61 -25.53
C PHE A 134 6.17 -1.08 -26.24
N ARG A 135 5.99 -2.40 -26.33
CA ARG A 135 4.79 -3.03 -26.89
C ARG A 135 4.32 -4.20 -26.03
N LEU A 136 3.02 -4.20 -25.69
CA LEU A 136 2.35 -5.37 -25.14
C LEU A 136 1.99 -6.34 -26.27
N VAL A 137 2.46 -7.58 -26.14
CA VAL A 137 2.06 -8.69 -27.00
C VAL A 137 1.06 -9.54 -26.23
N THR A 138 -0.21 -9.41 -26.57
CA THR A 138 -1.32 -10.01 -25.80
C THR A 138 -1.63 -11.42 -26.28
N HIS A 139 -1.71 -12.36 -25.34
CA HIS A 139 -2.17 -13.73 -25.56
C HIS A 139 -3.30 -14.08 -24.59
N ASN A 140 -4.25 -14.87 -25.08
CA ASN A 140 -5.32 -15.40 -24.26
C ASN A 140 -4.81 -16.64 -23.52
N ASP A 141 -5.00 -16.71 -22.20
CA ASP A 141 -4.56 -17.87 -21.41
C ASP A 141 -5.60 -19.00 -21.37
N TYR A 142 -6.68 -18.83 -22.13
CA TYR A 142 -7.75 -19.79 -22.33
C TYR A 142 -8.02 -19.95 -23.82
N ASP A 143 -7.63 -21.08 -24.42
CA ASP A 143 -7.97 -21.41 -25.81
C ASP A 143 -8.72 -22.74 -25.81
N ASN A 144 -9.87 -22.76 -26.49
CA ASN A 144 -10.73 -23.92 -26.61
C ASN A 144 -10.28 -24.90 -27.70
N TRP A 145 -9.06 -24.78 -28.23
CA TRP A 145 -8.54 -25.36 -29.48
C TRP A 145 -9.08 -26.75 -29.93
N GLN A 146 -9.50 -27.62 -29.02
CA GLN A 146 -10.16 -28.91 -29.35
C GLN A 146 -11.67 -28.85 -29.64
N ASN A 147 -12.34 -27.69 -29.60
CA ASN A 147 -13.76 -27.57 -29.99
C ASN A 147 -14.00 -27.58 -31.51
N SER A 148 -13.03 -28.02 -32.31
CA SER A 148 -13.13 -28.11 -33.77
C SER A 148 -13.56 -29.48 -34.31
N SER A 149 -13.85 -30.49 -33.48
CA SER A 149 -14.46 -31.73 -33.99
C SER A 149 -15.40 -32.45 -32.99
N ALA A 150 -16.71 -32.39 -33.29
CA ALA A 150 -17.87 -33.08 -32.69
C ALA A 150 -18.36 -32.56 -31.32
N ALA A 151 -19.44 -31.77 -31.20
CA ALA A 151 -20.90 -32.06 -31.37
C ALA A 151 -21.60 -32.43 -30.04
N VAL A 152 -22.88 -32.05 -29.91
CA VAL A 152 -23.88 -32.39 -28.86
C VAL A 152 -24.18 -31.25 -27.85
N ALA A 153 -25.45 -30.83 -27.83
CA ALA A 153 -26.03 -30.00 -26.79
C ALA A 153 -25.98 -30.74 -25.45
N GLY A 154 -25.30 -30.18 -24.46
CA GLY A 154 -25.24 -30.71 -23.09
C GLY A 154 -23.88 -31.19 -22.58
N VAL A 155 -22.77 -30.98 -23.30
CA VAL A 155 -21.41 -31.30 -22.80
C VAL A 155 -20.69 -30.04 -22.31
N SER A 156 -20.20 -30.08 -21.06
CA SER A 156 -19.39 -29.02 -20.44
C SER A 156 -18.05 -28.84 -21.15
N LYS A 157 -17.79 -27.61 -21.62
CA LYS A 157 -16.54 -27.18 -22.26
C LYS A 157 -15.49 -26.72 -21.22
N ASP A 158 -15.09 -27.57 -20.29
CA ASP A 158 -14.01 -27.23 -19.37
C ASP A 158 -12.64 -27.81 -19.79
N SER A 159 -11.73 -26.86 -20.05
CA SER A 159 -10.29 -26.91 -19.78
C SER A 159 -9.37 -27.77 -20.65
N ALA A 160 -8.96 -27.19 -21.79
CA ALA A 160 -7.57 -27.32 -22.24
C ALA A 160 -6.70 -26.13 -21.75
N ILE A 161 -6.89 -25.67 -20.50
CA ILE A 161 -6.06 -24.61 -19.86
C ILE A 161 -4.56 -24.93 -20.00
N TRP A 162 -4.20 -26.22 -19.85
CA TRP A 162 -2.82 -26.68 -19.92
C TRP A 162 -2.16 -26.51 -21.29
N GLY A 163 -2.92 -26.69 -22.38
CA GLY A 163 -2.39 -26.55 -23.74
C GLY A 163 -2.30 -25.09 -24.17
N ALA A 164 -3.35 -24.33 -23.94
CA ALA A 164 -3.45 -22.93 -24.38
C ALA A 164 -2.40 -22.04 -23.71
N ALA A 165 -2.47 -21.91 -22.38
CA ALA A 165 -1.56 -21.03 -21.63
C ALA A 165 -0.08 -21.40 -21.80
N SER A 166 0.24 -22.70 -21.95
CA SER A 166 1.61 -23.13 -22.20
C SER A 166 2.09 -22.82 -23.62
N ASN A 167 1.26 -23.09 -24.64
CA ASN A 167 1.60 -22.79 -26.03
C ASN A 167 1.78 -21.29 -26.25
N ASP A 168 0.89 -20.46 -25.69
CA ASP A 168 0.99 -19.02 -25.81
C ASP A 168 2.18 -18.46 -25.02
N ALA A 169 2.49 -19.02 -23.86
CA ALA A 169 3.73 -18.70 -23.14
C ALA A 169 4.98 -19.07 -23.95
N VAL A 170 4.98 -20.21 -24.66
CA VAL A 170 6.05 -20.59 -25.58
C VAL A 170 6.15 -19.59 -26.75
N ARG A 171 5.03 -19.22 -27.40
CA ARG A 171 5.01 -18.23 -28.49
C ARG A 171 5.57 -16.89 -28.03
N MET A 172 5.12 -16.37 -26.88
CA MET A 172 5.64 -15.11 -26.33
C MET A 172 7.17 -15.15 -26.15
N ILE A 173 7.70 -16.26 -25.64
CA ILE A 173 9.12 -16.40 -25.34
C ILE A 173 9.98 -16.58 -26.59
N TYR A 174 9.57 -17.47 -27.52
CA TYR A 174 10.40 -17.93 -28.63
C TYR A 174 10.06 -17.25 -29.97
N ASP A 175 8.79 -16.98 -30.22
CA ASP A 175 8.33 -16.37 -31.48
C ASP A 175 8.29 -14.84 -31.36
N ASP A 176 7.61 -14.34 -30.32
CA ASP A 176 7.50 -12.89 -30.08
C ASP A 176 8.75 -12.30 -29.43
N LYS A 177 9.58 -13.15 -28.81
CA LYS A 177 10.86 -12.78 -28.19
C LYS A 177 10.71 -11.70 -27.13
N VAL A 178 9.74 -11.85 -26.24
CA VAL A 178 9.46 -10.89 -25.17
C VAL A 178 10.61 -10.82 -24.15
N TRP A 179 10.84 -9.64 -23.56
CA TRP A 179 11.85 -9.46 -22.51
C TRP A 179 11.36 -9.88 -21.12
N ALA A 180 10.05 -9.84 -20.92
CA ALA A 180 9.37 -10.29 -19.72
C ALA A 180 7.93 -10.66 -20.07
N MET A 181 7.31 -11.42 -19.19
CA MET A 181 5.89 -11.76 -19.22
C MET A 181 5.15 -11.04 -18.08
N PHE A 182 3.90 -10.70 -18.34
CA PHE A 182 2.99 -10.09 -17.38
C PHE A 182 1.68 -10.90 -17.35
N GLY A 183 1.19 -11.24 -16.15
CA GLY A 183 -0.07 -11.97 -15.95
C GLY A 183 0.10 -13.29 -15.17
N SER A 184 -0.94 -14.10 -14.98
CA SER A 184 -2.35 -13.91 -15.38
C SER A 184 -3.27 -13.64 -14.16
N ILE A 185 -4.57 -13.40 -14.40
CA ILE A 185 -5.64 -13.52 -13.40
C ILE A 185 -5.70 -14.95 -12.84
N SER A 186 -5.51 -15.95 -13.70
CA SER A 186 -5.64 -17.37 -13.36
C SER A 186 -4.41 -17.88 -12.61
N SER A 187 -4.65 -18.54 -11.49
CA SER A 187 -3.59 -19.16 -10.68
C SER A 187 -3.00 -20.37 -11.39
N GLU A 188 -3.84 -21.15 -12.09
CA GLU A 188 -3.44 -22.27 -12.94
C GLU A 188 -2.51 -21.81 -14.07
N SER A 189 -2.92 -20.80 -14.84
CA SER A 189 -2.14 -20.25 -15.96
C SER A 189 -0.82 -19.67 -15.48
N THR A 190 -0.83 -18.99 -14.32
CA THR A 190 0.39 -18.43 -13.72
C THR A 190 1.37 -19.53 -13.32
N HIS A 191 0.90 -20.64 -12.73
CA HIS A 191 1.76 -21.80 -12.45
C HIS A 191 2.34 -22.43 -13.71
N ILE A 192 1.56 -22.53 -14.78
CA ILE A 192 2.01 -23.07 -16.08
C ILE A 192 3.10 -22.17 -16.66
N ALA A 193 2.85 -20.85 -16.74
CA ALA A 193 3.81 -19.87 -17.22
C ALA A 193 5.10 -19.89 -16.39
N LEU A 194 4.98 -20.00 -15.07
CA LEU A 194 6.14 -20.03 -14.16
C LEU A 194 7.09 -21.21 -14.43
N ARG A 195 6.57 -22.38 -14.82
CA ARG A 195 7.43 -23.52 -15.20
C ARG A 195 8.20 -23.26 -16.48
N LEU A 196 7.59 -22.55 -17.43
CA LEU A 196 8.25 -22.17 -18.68
C LEU A 196 9.30 -21.09 -18.43
N THR A 197 9.02 -20.12 -17.55
CA THR A 197 9.96 -19.05 -17.20
C THR A 197 11.22 -19.59 -16.54
N LEU A 198 11.13 -20.65 -15.73
CA LEU A 198 12.30 -21.33 -15.17
C LEU A 198 13.24 -21.85 -16.28
N LYS A 199 12.68 -22.48 -17.31
CA LYS A 199 13.48 -23.10 -18.39
C LYS A 199 13.98 -22.09 -19.42
N ALA A 200 13.20 -21.04 -19.67
CA ALA A 200 13.49 -20.00 -20.66
C ALA A 200 14.20 -18.76 -20.09
N GLU A 201 14.40 -18.73 -18.76
CA GLU A 201 15.05 -17.64 -18.06
C GLU A 201 14.39 -16.28 -18.33
N THR A 202 13.05 -16.24 -18.26
CA THR A 202 12.23 -15.06 -18.59
C THR A 202 11.48 -14.55 -17.36
N PRO A 203 11.63 -13.29 -16.93
CA PRO A 203 10.87 -12.75 -15.81
C PRO A 203 9.35 -12.80 -16.03
N LEU A 204 8.59 -13.12 -14.99
CA LEU A 204 7.14 -13.12 -14.92
C LEU A 204 6.68 -12.19 -13.79
N VAL A 205 5.96 -11.14 -14.15
CA VAL A 205 5.32 -10.21 -13.20
C VAL A 205 3.82 -10.52 -13.14
N ASN A 206 3.25 -10.59 -11.95
CA ASN A 206 1.84 -10.87 -11.73
C ASN A 206 1.18 -9.83 -10.80
N SER A 207 -0.06 -9.44 -11.08
CA SER A 207 -0.79 -8.44 -10.29
C SER A 207 -2.19 -8.87 -9.86
N ALA A 208 -2.50 -10.18 -9.88
CA ALA A 208 -3.88 -10.65 -9.70
C ALA A 208 -4.01 -12.03 -9.03
N SER A 209 -3.07 -12.94 -9.26
CA SER A 209 -3.12 -14.26 -8.66
C SER A 209 -2.60 -14.21 -7.22
N THR A 210 -3.46 -14.62 -6.29
CA THR A 210 -3.15 -14.66 -4.85
C THR A 210 -2.76 -16.04 -4.37
N ASP A 211 -2.63 -17.02 -5.27
CA ASP A 211 -2.35 -18.40 -4.90
C ASP A 211 -1.01 -18.48 -4.16
N PRO A 212 -1.02 -18.90 -2.88
CA PRO A 212 0.16 -18.86 -2.06
C PRO A 212 1.24 -19.81 -2.57
N THR A 213 0.89 -20.83 -3.36
CA THR A 213 1.80 -21.87 -3.85
C THR A 213 2.63 -21.46 -5.07
N ILE A 214 2.28 -20.38 -5.77
CA ILE A 214 3.06 -19.86 -6.91
C ILE A 214 4.52 -19.57 -6.49
N PRO A 215 4.76 -18.70 -5.49
CA PRO A 215 6.10 -18.49 -4.97
C PRO A 215 6.65 -19.69 -4.18
N GLU A 216 5.80 -20.67 -3.80
CA GLU A 216 6.27 -21.88 -3.10
C GLU A 216 7.13 -22.79 -4.00
N THR A 217 7.11 -22.56 -5.31
CA THR A 217 7.90 -23.31 -6.31
C THR A 217 9.38 -22.94 -6.32
N LEU A 218 9.80 -21.89 -5.61
CA LEU A 218 11.18 -21.39 -5.56
C LEU A 218 11.78 -21.07 -6.94
N ILE A 219 10.95 -20.62 -7.88
CA ILE A 219 11.40 -20.21 -9.22
C ILE A 219 11.86 -18.75 -9.16
N PRO A 220 13.12 -18.42 -9.49
CA PRO A 220 13.72 -17.10 -9.27
C PRO A 220 13.24 -16.01 -10.23
N TRP A 221 12.26 -16.30 -11.08
CA TRP A 221 11.80 -15.47 -12.19
C TRP A 221 10.44 -14.82 -11.94
N TYR A 222 9.97 -14.78 -10.68
CA TYR A 222 8.63 -14.31 -10.33
C TYR A 222 8.67 -13.03 -9.49
N PHE A 223 7.73 -12.13 -9.76
CA PHE A 223 7.47 -10.93 -8.95
C PHE A 223 5.96 -10.66 -8.90
N THR A 224 5.45 -10.23 -7.74
CA THR A 224 4.06 -9.79 -7.61
C THR A 224 3.90 -8.64 -6.63
N ASP A 225 3.05 -7.69 -7.00
CA ASP A 225 2.67 -6.52 -6.19
C ASP A 225 1.46 -6.77 -5.28
N LEU A 226 0.89 -7.98 -5.32
CA LEU A 226 -0.30 -8.35 -4.56
C LEU A 226 0.03 -9.25 -3.37
N GLN A 227 -0.71 -9.07 -2.27
CA GLN A 227 -0.64 -9.94 -1.10
C GLN A 227 -1.34 -11.29 -1.37
N ASP A 228 -0.66 -12.39 -1.07
CA ASP A 228 -1.22 -13.74 -1.28
C ASP A 228 -2.28 -14.15 -0.24
N ASP A 229 -2.90 -15.32 -0.49
CA ASP A 229 -4.00 -15.82 0.35
C ASP A 229 -3.54 -16.18 1.78
N ARG A 230 -2.23 -16.31 2.06
CA ARG A 230 -1.77 -16.43 3.46
C ARG A 230 -2.01 -15.12 4.18
N VAL A 231 -1.59 -14.00 3.61
CA VAL A 231 -1.78 -12.68 4.22
C VAL A 231 -3.27 -12.38 4.39
N GLN A 232 -4.08 -12.62 3.34
CA GLN A 232 -5.53 -12.43 3.41
C GLN A 232 -6.19 -13.34 4.45
N GLY A 233 -5.95 -14.65 4.39
CA GLY A 233 -6.58 -15.64 5.26
C GLY A 233 -6.19 -15.49 6.73
N TYR A 234 -4.92 -15.17 7.02
CA TYR A 234 -4.45 -14.95 8.39
C TYR A 234 -5.01 -13.67 8.98
N THR A 235 -5.08 -12.60 8.19
CA THR A 235 -5.66 -11.31 8.59
C THR A 235 -7.15 -11.45 8.89
N LEU A 236 -7.91 -12.11 8.00
CA LEU A 236 -9.33 -12.39 8.24
C LEU A 236 -9.55 -13.26 9.48
N ALA A 237 -8.76 -14.32 9.65
CA ALA A 237 -8.89 -15.19 10.82
C ALA A 237 -8.60 -14.42 12.12
N ARG A 238 -7.57 -13.56 12.13
CA ARG A 238 -7.28 -12.69 13.28
C ARG A 238 -8.47 -11.80 13.61
N HIS A 239 -9.01 -11.09 12.62
CA HIS A 239 -10.14 -10.20 12.80
C HIS A 239 -11.37 -10.94 13.36
N ILE A 240 -11.76 -12.05 12.73
CA ILE A 240 -12.97 -12.80 13.07
C ILE A 240 -12.89 -13.44 14.46
N TYR A 241 -11.81 -14.19 14.73
CA TYR A 241 -11.71 -14.98 15.95
C TYR A 241 -11.19 -14.18 17.15
N THR A 242 -10.25 -13.25 16.93
CA THR A 242 -9.59 -12.52 18.03
C THR A 242 -10.26 -11.17 18.28
N GLU A 243 -10.50 -10.37 17.25
CA GLU A 243 -11.04 -9.01 17.44
C GLU A 243 -12.56 -9.01 17.68
N LEU A 244 -13.30 -9.79 16.88
CA LEU A 244 -14.76 -9.90 17.01
C LEU A 244 -15.21 -11.01 17.97
N GLY A 245 -14.31 -11.92 18.36
CA GLY A 245 -14.60 -13.02 19.28
C GLY A 245 -15.58 -14.07 18.74
N LEU A 246 -15.82 -14.10 17.42
CA LEU A 246 -16.67 -15.09 16.76
C LEU A 246 -15.97 -16.44 16.76
N LYS A 247 -16.68 -17.55 16.98
CA LYS A 247 -16.03 -18.85 17.22
C LYS A 247 -16.40 -19.91 16.19
N ARG A 248 -17.59 -19.82 15.61
CA ARG A 248 -18.15 -20.81 14.69
C ARG A 248 -18.26 -20.19 13.31
N VAL A 249 -17.35 -20.56 12.41
CA VAL A 249 -17.28 -19.97 11.07
C VAL A 249 -17.52 -21.04 10.01
N ALA A 250 -18.35 -20.71 9.02
CA ALA A 250 -18.49 -21.47 7.78
C ALA A 250 -17.66 -20.84 6.65
N LEU A 251 -17.28 -21.68 5.68
CA LEU A 251 -16.70 -21.25 4.41
C LEU A 251 -17.72 -21.49 3.29
N LEU A 252 -17.88 -20.54 2.38
CA LEU A 252 -18.60 -20.72 1.12
C LEU A 252 -17.72 -20.21 -0.03
N ARG A 253 -17.38 -21.09 -0.97
CA ARG A 253 -16.42 -20.77 -2.04
C ARG A 253 -16.82 -21.32 -3.40
N VAL A 254 -16.30 -20.69 -4.45
CA VAL A 254 -16.34 -21.25 -5.80
C VAL A 254 -15.49 -22.54 -5.88
N ASN A 255 -15.90 -23.48 -6.73
CA ASN A 255 -15.26 -24.78 -6.91
C ASN A 255 -14.18 -24.80 -8.01
N ASP A 256 -13.19 -23.91 -7.89
CA ASP A 256 -12.00 -23.84 -8.75
C ASP A 256 -10.72 -23.73 -7.89
N ARG A 257 -9.56 -23.49 -8.51
CA ARG A 257 -8.31 -23.29 -7.77
C ARG A 257 -8.33 -22.07 -6.87
N TYR A 258 -8.84 -20.93 -7.35
CA TYR A 258 -8.94 -19.69 -6.57
C TYR A 258 -9.69 -19.93 -5.26
N GLY A 259 -10.89 -20.51 -5.32
CA GLY A 259 -11.67 -20.85 -4.14
C GLY A 259 -10.99 -21.89 -3.26
N ARG A 260 -10.47 -22.99 -3.84
CA ARG A 260 -9.89 -24.12 -3.09
C ARG A 260 -8.61 -23.74 -2.34
N PHE A 261 -7.69 -23.03 -2.99
CA PHE A 261 -6.42 -22.62 -2.39
C PHE A 261 -6.57 -21.36 -1.54
N GLY A 262 -7.50 -20.47 -1.89
CA GLY A 262 -7.81 -19.28 -1.10
C GLY A 262 -8.26 -19.59 0.33
N VAL A 263 -9.25 -20.47 0.48
CA VAL A 263 -9.74 -20.82 1.82
C VAL A 263 -8.78 -21.69 2.63
N LEU A 264 -7.79 -22.32 1.99
CA LEU A 264 -6.86 -23.24 2.64
C LEU A 264 -6.14 -22.55 3.81
N LYS A 265 -5.63 -21.33 3.57
CA LYS A 265 -4.83 -20.61 4.56
C LYS A 265 -5.68 -20.01 5.68
N PHE A 266 -6.91 -19.61 5.38
CA PHE A 266 -7.90 -19.25 6.42
C PHE A 266 -8.21 -20.44 7.33
N ARG A 267 -8.49 -21.62 6.75
CA ARG A 267 -8.78 -22.85 7.50
C ARG A 267 -7.62 -23.27 8.39
N ASP A 268 -6.39 -23.14 7.89
CA ASP A 268 -5.19 -23.42 8.67
C ASP A 268 -5.03 -22.47 9.86
N ALA A 269 -5.22 -21.15 9.65
CA ALA A 269 -5.20 -20.16 10.72
C ALA A 269 -6.30 -20.39 11.76
N SER A 270 -7.52 -20.67 11.30
CA SER A 270 -8.68 -21.05 12.11
C SER A 270 -8.36 -22.20 13.07
N ARG A 271 -7.71 -23.28 12.58
CA ARG A 271 -7.26 -24.40 13.43
C ARG A 271 -6.19 -23.97 14.43
N ARG A 272 -5.20 -23.18 14.03
CA ARG A 272 -4.10 -22.73 14.91
C ARG A 272 -4.59 -21.83 16.05
N LEU A 273 -5.57 -20.98 15.76
CA LEU A 273 -6.27 -20.13 16.73
C LEU A 273 -7.28 -20.90 17.61
N GLY A 274 -7.47 -22.21 17.39
CA GLY A 274 -8.34 -23.05 18.22
C GLY A 274 -9.82 -23.03 17.84
N HIS A 275 -10.16 -22.53 16.65
CA HIS A 275 -11.52 -22.38 16.15
C HIS A 275 -11.68 -23.03 14.78
N PRO A 276 -11.57 -24.37 14.64
CA PRO A 276 -11.66 -25.03 13.34
C PRO A 276 -12.97 -24.69 12.63
N VAL A 277 -12.89 -24.44 11.31
CA VAL A 277 -14.05 -24.20 10.45
C VAL A 277 -15.10 -25.30 10.66
N VAL A 278 -16.35 -24.90 10.90
CA VAL A 278 -17.46 -25.80 11.21
C VAL A 278 -17.92 -26.55 9.97
N ILE A 279 -18.05 -25.84 8.85
CA ILE A 279 -18.49 -26.40 7.58
C ILE A 279 -17.92 -25.62 6.41
N GLU A 280 -17.57 -26.32 5.34
CA GLU A 280 -17.17 -25.75 4.06
C GLU A 280 -18.18 -26.18 3.00
N GLN A 281 -18.83 -25.23 2.36
CA GLN A 281 -19.71 -25.43 1.22
C GLN A 281 -19.06 -24.87 -0.05
N LYS A 282 -19.46 -25.45 -1.19
CA LYS A 282 -18.97 -25.03 -2.50
C LYS A 282 -20.10 -24.91 -3.51
N PHE A 283 -19.88 -24.09 -4.53
CA PHE A 283 -20.75 -23.94 -5.69
C PHE A 283 -19.91 -23.93 -6.97
N MET A 284 -20.54 -24.19 -8.11
CA MET A 284 -19.88 -24.23 -9.42
C MET A 284 -19.85 -22.83 -10.04
N ARG A 285 -18.86 -22.58 -10.91
CA ARG A 285 -18.83 -21.34 -11.69
C ARG A 285 -20.11 -21.20 -12.51
N GLY A 286 -20.69 -20.00 -12.51
CA GLY A 286 -21.96 -19.73 -13.20
C GLY A 286 -23.22 -20.03 -12.39
N ASP A 287 -23.10 -20.65 -11.20
CA ASP A 287 -24.24 -20.80 -10.30
C ASP A 287 -24.75 -19.42 -9.86
N THR A 288 -26.07 -19.27 -9.81
CA THR A 288 -26.76 -18.05 -9.33
C THR A 288 -27.68 -18.33 -8.15
N ASP A 289 -27.95 -19.59 -7.83
CA ASP A 289 -28.76 -20.03 -6.69
C ASP A 289 -27.88 -20.78 -5.68
N PHE A 290 -27.80 -20.24 -4.47
CA PHE A 290 -26.97 -20.72 -3.37
C PHE A 290 -27.80 -21.18 -2.18
N ARG A 291 -29.15 -21.22 -2.29
CA ARG A 291 -30.04 -21.51 -1.16
C ARG A 291 -29.77 -22.85 -0.52
N ARG A 292 -29.37 -23.86 -1.31
CA ARG A 292 -29.00 -25.19 -0.77
C ARG A 292 -27.78 -25.13 0.14
N GLN A 293 -26.73 -24.45 -0.30
CA GLN A 293 -25.50 -24.26 0.47
C GLN A 293 -25.78 -23.42 1.71
N LEU A 294 -26.59 -22.37 1.57
CA LEU A 294 -27.00 -21.49 2.67
C LEU A 294 -27.82 -22.23 3.73
N GLN A 295 -28.76 -23.09 3.34
CA GLN A 295 -29.52 -23.92 4.29
C GLN A 295 -28.60 -24.81 5.13
N VAL A 296 -27.65 -25.50 4.48
CA VAL A 296 -26.66 -26.35 5.16
C VAL A 296 -25.79 -25.53 6.12
N ILE A 297 -25.41 -24.31 5.74
CA ILE A 297 -24.68 -23.39 6.62
C ILE A 297 -25.54 -22.94 7.80
N GLN A 298 -26.81 -22.60 7.57
CA GLN A 298 -27.75 -22.18 8.61
C GLN A 298 -27.98 -23.29 9.65
N ASP A 299 -28.19 -24.53 9.19
CA ASP A 299 -28.38 -25.72 10.04
C ASP A 299 -27.15 -26.00 10.92
N SER A 300 -25.95 -25.61 10.46
CA SER A 300 -24.71 -25.73 11.22
C SER A 300 -24.55 -24.70 12.35
N ARG A 301 -25.48 -23.75 12.50
CA ARG A 301 -25.49 -22.73 13.58
C ARG A 301 -24.17 -22.00 13.73
N VAL A 302 -23.61 -21.51 12.62
CA VAL A 302 -22.40 -20.67 12.64
C VAL A 302 -22.72 -19.22 13.00
N ASP A 303 -21.73 -18.53 13.54
CA ASP A 303 -21.77 -17.11 13.89
C ASP A 303 -21.43 -16.24 12.65
N ALA A 304 -20.59 -16.78 11.76
CA ALA A 304 -20.11 -16.08 10.58
C ALA A 304 -19.86 -16.99 9.37
N ILE A 305 -19.81 -16.36 8.19
CA ILE A 305 -19.52 -16.99 6.91
C ILE A 305 -18.38 -16.22 6.24
N VAL A 306 -17.37 -16.92 5.73
CA VAL A 306 -16.32 -16.34 4.88
C VAL A 306 -16.55 -16.78 3.43
N LEU A 307 -16.65 -15.80 2.55
CA LEU A 307 -16.85 -15.96 1.11
C LEU A 307 -15.51 -15.91 0.36
N TRP A 308 -15.25 -16.91 -0.47
CA TRP A 308 -14.09 -16.92 -1.38
C TRP A 308 -14.57 -17.11 -2.82
N THR A 309 -14.88 -15.98 -3.46
CA THR A 309 -15.52 -15.87 -4.78
C THR A 309 -15.38 -14.45 -5.31
N ASP A 310 -16.00 -14.16 -6.44
CA ASP A 310 -16.18 -12.83 -7.03
C ASP A 310 -17.40 -12.05 -6.52
N ILE A 311 -17.41 -10.75 -6.79
CA ILE A 311 -18.46 -9.79 -6.42
C ILE A 311 -19.86 -10.27 -6.82
N GLY A 312 -20.04 -10.78 -8.04
CA GLY A 312 -21.36 -11.20 -8.54
C GLY A 312 -22.01 -12.30 -7.68
N PRO A 313 -21.39 -13.48 -7.54
CA PRO A 313 -21.85 -14.51 -6.61
C PRO A 313 -21.94 -14.03 -5.15
N ALA A 314 -20.99 -13.21 -4.67
CA ALA A 314 -21.05 -12.66 -3.32
C ALA A 314 -22.32 -11.82 -3.11
N ALA A 315 -22.68 -10.97 -4.07
CA ALA A 315 -23.89 -10.16 -4.01
C ALA A 315 -25.16 -11.02 -3.96
N ALA A 316 -25.25 -12.03 -4.83
CA ALA A 316 -26.38 -12.95 -4.87
C ALA A 316 -26.49 -13.80 -3.59
N ILE A 317 -25.35 -14.22 -3.01
CA ILE A 317 -25.31 -14.90 -1.70
C ILE A 317 -25.88 -14.00 -0.61
N LEU A 318 -25.45 -12.73 -0.54
CA LEU A 318 -25.94 -11.79 0.47
C LEU A 318 -27.45 -11.54 0.34
N GLN A 319 -27.95 -11.37 -0.89
CA GLN A 319 -29.39 -11.23 -1.14
C GLN A 319 -30.18 -12.46 -0.68
N GLN A 320 -29.73 -13.66 -1.05
CA GLN A 320 -30.40 -14.90 -0.66
C GLN A 320 -30.30 -15.17 0.84
N MET A 321 -29.22 -14.77 1.50
CA MET A 321 -29.13 -14.78 2.97
C MET A 321 -30.21 -13.87 3.60
N GLN A 322 -30.43 -12.68 3.04
CA GLN A 322 -31.47 -11.78 3.51
C GLN A 322 -32.87 -12.37 3.32
N GLU A 323 -33.15 -12.98 2.16
CA GLU A 323 -34.40 -13.68 1.86
C GLU A 323 -34.68 -14.84 2.84
N LEU A 324 -33.63 -15.60 3.21
CA LEU A 324 -33.70 -16.69 4.17
C LEU A 324 -33.71 -16.22 5.63
N GLY A 325 -33.68 -14.90 5.88
CA GLY A 325 -33.67 -14.32 7.22
C GLY A 325 -32.38 -14.59 8.02
N MET A 326 -31.29 -14.96 7.35
CA MET A 326 -29.99 -15.21 7.97
C MET A 326 -29.40 -13.92 8.55
N LYS A 327 -28.68 -14.03 9.67
CA LYS A 327 -28.14 -12.89 10.46
C LYS A 327 -26.64 -13.01 10.76
N GLN A 328 -25.99 -14.03 10.24
CA GLN A 328 -24.56 -14.28 10.41
C GLN A 328 -23.75 -13.11 9.85
N ARG A 329 -22.63 -12.80 10.50
CA ARG A 329 -21.65 -11.86 9.94
C ARG A 329 -21.01 -12.48 8.70
N VAL A 330 -20.83 -11.68 7.64
CA VAL A 330 -20.29 -12.18 6.38
C VAL A 330 -19.00 -11.45 6.05
N PHE A 331 -17.96 -12.22 5.78
CA PHE A 331 -16.64 -11.74 5.43
C PHE A 331 -16.23 -12.24 4.04
N GLY A 332 -15.24 -11.61 3.40
CA GLY A 332 -14.76 -12.10 2.10
C GLY A 332 -13.32 -11.76 1.73
N SER A 333 -12.86 -12.42 0.67
CA SER A 333 -11.60 -12.13 -0.02
C SER A 333 -11.64 -10.79 -0.76
N HIS A 334 -10.51 -10.27 -1.21
CA HIS A 334 -10.46 -8.99 -1.95
C HIS A 334 -11.33 -8.92 -3.21
N ARG A 335 -11.58 -10.06 -3.88
CA ARG A 335 -12.45 -10.14 -5.07
C ARG A 335 -13.95 -10.03 -4.77
N THR A 336 -14.35 -9.89 -3.50
CA THR A 336 -15.79 -9.85 -3.11
C THR A 336 -16.32 -8.45 -2.82
N ILE A 337 -15.46 -7.42 -2.79
CA ILE A 337 -15.84 -6.07 -2.38
C ILE A 337 -15.43 -5.00 -3.39
N GLY A 338 -16.26 -3.96 -3.50
CA GLY A 338 -16.09 -2.82 -4.41
C GLY A 338 -17.44 -2.15 -4.70
N ASP A 339 -17.44 -1.03 -5.43
CA ASP A 339 -18.67 -0.28 -5.78
C ASP A 339 -19.74 -1.17 -6.44
N GLU A 340 -19.33 -2.18 -7.19
CA GLU A 340 -20.23 -3.12 -7.86
C GLU A 340 -20.97 -4.03 -6.87
N LEU A 341 -20.36 -4.37 -5.73
CA LEU A 341 -21.06 -5.11 -4.67
C LEU A 341 -22.26 -4.30 -4.16
N ILE A 342 -22.07 -3.01 -3.87
CA ILE A 342 -23.14 -2.14 -3.38
C ILE A 342 -24.25 -2.05 -4.42
N LYS A 343 -23.90 -1.90 -5.71
CA LYS A 343 -24.89 -1.83 -6.80
C LYS A 343 -25.70 -3.13 -6.93
N LEU A 344 -25.05 -4.28 -6.83
CA LEU A 344 -25.70 -5.58 -7.06
C LEU A 344 -26.47 -6.07 -5.83
N ALA A 345 -25.89 -5.99 -4.64
CA ALA A 345 -26.50 -6.51 -3.41
C ALA A 345 -27.45 -5.49 -2.74
N GLY A 346 -27.27 -4.19 -2.99
CA GLY A 346 -28.08 -3.14 -2.39
C GLY A 346 -28.05 -3.22 -0.84
N PRO A 347 -29.21 -3.15 -0.17
CA PRO A 347 -29.28 -3.26 1.29
C PRO A 347 -28.70 -4.55 1.88
N ALA A 348 -28.64 -5.64 1.09
CA ALA A 348 -28.08 -6.90 1.55
C ALA A 348 -26.56 -6.83 1.78
N ALA A 349 -25.88 -5.82 1.23
CA ALA A 349 -24.46 -5.59 1.43
C ALA A 349 -24.12 -5.07 2.84
N GLU A 350 -25.08 -4.53 3.58
CA GLU A 350 -24.81 -3.82 4.84
C GLU A 350 -24.09 -4.71 5.87
N GLY A 351 -22.98 -4.23 6.40
CA GLY A 351 -22.16 -4.96 7.37
C GLY A 351 -21.27 -6.06 6.76
N PHE A 352 -21.26 -6.23 5.43
CA PHE A 352 -20.29 -7.08 4.74
C PHE A 352 -18.88 -6.51 4.90
N GLU A 353 -17.92 -7.36 5.22
CA GLU A 353 -16.53 -6.98 5.41
C GLU A 353 -15.60 -7.83 4.53
N ALA A 354 -14.55 -7.24 3.97
CA ALA A 354 -13.57 -8.00 3.21
C ALA A 354 -12.19 -7.40 3.34
N VAL A 355 -11.16 -8.23 3.21
CA VAL A 355 -9.79 -7.72 3.08
C VAL A 355 -9.60 -7.11 1.70
N PHE A 356 -8.83 -6.03 1.59
CA PHE A 356 -8.58 -5.31 0.34
C PHE A 356 -7.12 -4.80 0.31
N PRO A 357 -6.44 -4.77 -0.85
CA PRO A 357 -5.01 -4.50 -0.93
C PRO A 357 -4.61 -3.05 -0.60
N TYR A 358 -5.50 -2.08 -0.81
CA TYR A 358 -5.24 -0.66 -0.61
C TYR A 358 -6.51 0.13 -0.22
N ASP A 359 -6.40 1.44 0.00
CA ASP A 359 -7.56 2.31 0.24
C ASP A 359 -7.92 3.11 -1.03
N PRO A 360 -9.02 2.80 -1.74
CA PRO A 360 -9.46 3.54 -2.91
C PRO A 360 -10.15 4.88 -2.57
N THR A 361 -10.38 5.20 -1.29
CA THR A 361 -11.00 6.46 -0.84
C THR A 361 -9.99 7.57 -0.55
N ARG A 362 -8.69 7.27 -0.65
CA ARG A 362 -7.61 8.23 -0.49
C ARG A 362 -7.75 9.42 -1.43
N SER A 363 -7.25 10.59 -1.03
CA SER A 363 -7.38 11.86 -1.78
C SER A 363 -6.03 12.49 -2.13
N ASP A 364 -4.95 11.73 -2.07
CA ASP A 364 -3.63 12.23 -2.47
C ASP A 364 -3.54 12.43 -3.99
N ALA A 365 -2.68 13.36 -4.40
CA ALA A 365 -2.56 13.79 -5.79
C ALA A 365 -2.26 12.64 -6.76
N ARG A 366 -1.47 11.64 -6.33
CA ARG A 366 -1.11 10.50 -7.18
C ARG A 366 -2.32 9.61 -7.49
N TRP A 367 -3.19 9.39 -6.51
CA TRP A 367 -4.44 8.65 -6.72
C TRP A 367 -5.39 9.39 -7.67
N LEU A 368 -5.63 10.67 -7.39
CA LEU A 368 -6.61 11.47 -8.12
C LEU A 368 -6.17 11.66 -9.57
N ASP A 369 -4.89 11.92 -9.80
CA ASP A 369 -4.30 12.03 -11.13
C ASP A 369 -4.40 10.72 -11.92
N PHE A 370 -4.08 9.57 -11.31
CA PHE A 370 -4.25 8.26 -11.93
C PHE A 370 -5.71 7.99 -12.31
N ASN A 371 -6.65 8.23 -11.41
CA ASN A 371 -8.07 8.04 -11.69
C ASN A 371 -8.55 8.93 -12.85
N ALA A 372 -8.11 10.20 -12.88
CA ALA A 372 -8.45 11.12 -13.96
C ALA A 372 -7.91 10.67 -15.31
N ARG A 373 -6.62 10.29 -15.38
CA ARG A 373 -5.99 9.78 -16.61
C ARG A 373 -6.63 8.48 -17.09
N TYR A 374 -6.87 7.54 -16.18
CA TYR A 374 -7.52 6.27 -16.50
C TYR A 374 -8.94 6.49 -17.03
N GLN A 375 -9.75 7.30 -16.33
CA GLN A 375 -11.10 7.64 -16.76
C GLN A 375 -11.13 8.36 -18.10
N ALA A 376 -10.17 9.27 -18.36
CA ALA A 376 -10.05 9.94 -19.65
C ALA A 376 -9.71 8.96 -20.78
N ARG A 377 -8.88 7.95 -20.48
CA ARG A 377 -8.39 6.98 -21.47
C ARG A 377 -9.38 5.85 -21.80
N PHE A 378 -10.12 5.37 -20.80
CA PHE A 378 -10.97 4.18 -20.92
C PHE A 378 -12.46 4.45 -20.65
N HIS A 379 -12.84 5.69 -20.33
CA HIS A 379 -14.23 6.10 -20.07
C HIS A 379 -14.90 5.36 -18.91
N GLU A 380 -14.10 4.84 -17.99
CA GLU A 380 -14.54 4.07 -16.82
C GLU A 380 -13.56 4.29 -15.65
N LYS A 381 -14.03 4.11 -14.41
CA LYS A 381 -13.16 4.20 -13.25
C LYS A 381 -12.26 2.96 -13.17
N PRO A 382 -10.99 3.10 -12.74
CA PRO A 382 -10.15 1.94 -12.51
C PRO A 382 -10.69 1.14 -11.32
N ASP A 383 -10.69 -0.19 -11.44
CA ASP A 383 -10.85 -1.09 -10.31
C ASP A 383 -9.49 -1.52 -9.76
N HIS A 384 -9.47 -2.46 -8.82
CA HIS A 384 -8.22 -2.95 -8.24
C HIS A 384 -7.37 -3.74 -9.23
N PHE A 385 -7.95 -4.49 -10.17
CA PHE A 385 -7.19 -5.20 -11.19
C PHE A 385 -6.46 -4.24 -12.12
N ALA A 386 -7.12 -3.16 -12.55
CA ALA A 386 -6.50 -2.10 -13.34
C ALA A 386 -5.43 -1.32 -12.53
N SER A 387 -5.73 -0.98 -11.27
CA SER A 387 -4.83 -0.16 -10.44
C SER A 387 -3.54 -0.90 -10.08
N LEU A 388 -3.64 -2.17 -9.68
CA LEU A 388 -2.47 -3.02 -9.40
C LEU A 388 -1.68 -3.30 -10.67
N ALA A 389 -2.36 -3.60 -11.79
CA ALA A 389 -1.67 -3.84 -13.06
C ALA A 389 -0.87 -2.63 -13.55
N TYR A 390 -1.38 -1.42 -13.32
CA TYR A 390 -0.64 -0.19 -13.59
C TYR A 390 0.65 -0.11 -12.77
N ASP A 391 0.59 -0.30 -11.45
CA ASP A 391 1.77 -0.25 -10.58
C ASP A 391 2.78 -1.37 -10.90
N ALA A 392 2.32 -2.61 -11.05
CA ALA A 392 3.18 -3.74 -11.43
C ALA A 392 3.85 -3.53 -12.79
N MET A 393 3.14 -2.96 -13.78
CA MET A 393 3.72 -2.63 -15.08
C MET A 393 4.74 -1.49 -14.97
N GLN A 394 4.47 -0.46 -14.16
CA GLN A 394 5.44 0.61 -13.89
C GLN A 394 6.72 0.06 -13.23
N ILE A 395 6.60 -0.89 -12.29
CA ILE A 395 7.74 -1.58 -11.68
C ILE A 395 8.52 -2.36 -12.76
N LEU A 396 7.84 -3.11 -13.63
CA LEU A 396 8.47 -3.88 -14.70
C LEU A 396 9.21 -2.98 -15.71
N LEU A 397 8.57 -1.91 -16.19
CA LEU A 397 9.16 -0.97 -17.12
C LEU A 397 10.40 -0.28 -16.52
N ASN A 398 10.32 0.10 -15.23
CA ASN A 398 11.47 0.65 -14.51
C ASN A 398 12.60 -0.37 -14.37
N ALA A 399 12.28 -1.63 -14.05
CA ALA A 399 13.25 -2.70 -13.96
C ALA A 399 13.96 -2.94 -15.30
N ILE A 400 13.22 -2.97 -16.43
CA ILE A 400 13.79 -3.07 -17.78
C ILE A 400 14.70 -1.89 -18.08
N CYS A 401 14.26 -0.66 -17.81
CA CYS A 401 15.08 0.52 -18.04
C CYS A 401 16.37 0.50 -17.21
N ARG A 402 16.31 0.10 -15.94
CA ARG A 402 17.51 0.00 -15.07
C ARG A 402 18.45 -1.13 -15.49
N ALA A 403 17.90 -2.28 -15.84
CA ALA A 403 18.66 -3.50 -16.08
C ALA A 403 19.42 -3.54 -17.41
N GLY A 404 18.93 -2.83 -18.42
CA GLY A 404 19.31 -3.17 -19.80
C GLY A 404 18.37 -4.24 -20.37
N LEU A 405 18.53 -4.54 -21.66
CA LEU A 405 17.78 -5.59 -22.35
C LEU A 405 18.47 -6.95 -22.13
N ASN A 406 18.50 -7.37 -20.88
CA ASN A 406 19.02 -8.65 -20.43
C ASN A 406 18.07 -9.24 -19.38
N ARG A 407 17.52 -10.43 -19.65
CA ARG A 407 16.51 -11.06 -18.80
C ARG A 407 17.01 -11.34 -17.37
N GLY A 408 18.25 -11.80 -17.21
CA GLY A 408 18.87 -12.04 -15.89
C GLY A 408 18.99 -10.77 -15.05
N ARG A 409 19.40 -9.66 -15.66
CA ARG A 409 19.48 -8.34 -15.00
C ARG A 409 18.11 -7.75 -14.73
N ILE A 410 17.12 -7.97 -15.60
CA ILE A 410 15.72 -7.55 -15.36
C ILE A 410 15.18 -8.28 -14.12
N ARG A 411 15.43 -9.59 -14.02
CA ARG A 411 15.11 -10.38 -12.82
C ARG A 411 15.80 -9.82 -11.57
N ASP A 412 17.08 -9.47 -11.66
CA ASP A 412 17.81 -8.89 -10.52
C ASP A 412 17.26 -7.51 -10.12
N ALA A 413 16.89 -6.68 -11.10
CA ALA A 413 16.28 -5.38 -10.86
C ALA A 413 14.90 -5.51 -10.18
N LEU A 414 14.07 -6.47 -10.60
CA LEU A 414 12.78 -6.79 -9.96
C LEU A 414 12.97 -7.31 -8.53
N THR A 415 13.87 -8.27 -8.34
CA THR A 415 14.13 -8.88 -7.03
C THR A 415 14.85 -7.93 -6.05
N GLY A 416 15.48 -6.88 -6.55
CA GLY A 416 16.06 -5.79 -5.77
C GLY A 416 15.03 -4.74 -5.32
N VAL A 417 13.77 -4.81 -5.76
CA VAL A 417 12.72 -3.91 -5.25
C VAL A 417 12.32 -4.35 -3.84
N THR A 418 12.59 -3.50 -2.85
CA THR A 418 12.21 -3.75 -1.44
C THR A 418 10.97 -2.96 -1.01
N SER A 419 10.71 -1.83 -1.66
CA SER A 419 9.52 -1.03 -1.46
C SER A 419 9.16 -0.27 -2.74
N TYR A 420 7.87 0.05 -2.89
CA TYR A 420 7.37 0.85 -3.99
C TYR A 420 6.21 1.71 -3.50
N LYS A 421 6.19 2.98 -3.89
CA LYS A 421 5.07 3.88 -3.62
C LYS A 421 4.34 4.12 -4.92
N GLY A 422 3.16 3.52 -5.06
CA GLY A 422 2.38 3.46 -6.30
C GLY A 422 1.03 4.17 -6.24
N VAL A 423 0.21 3.95 -7.26
CA VAL A 423 -1.21 4.36 -7.30
C VAL A 423 -2.11 3.43 -6.49
N THR A 424 -1.57 2.38 -5.89
CA THR A 424 -2.25 1.54 -4.90
C THR A 424 -1.64 1.72 -3.50
N GLY A 425 -0.88 2.79 -3.29
CA GLY A 425 -0.29 3.12 -2.00
C GLY A 425 1.10 2.54 -1.81
N ASP A 426 1.49 2.34 -0.55
CA ASP A 426 2.83 1.86 -0.19
C ASP A 426 2.86 0.33 -0.19
N MET A 427 3.81 -0.22 -0.95
CA MET A 427 4.12 -1.65 -1.04
C MET A 427 5.48 -1.94 -0.40
N VAL A 428 5.58 -3.10 0.24
CA VAL A 428 6.82 -3.61 0.82
C VAL A 428 6.99 -5.04 0.34
N PHE A 429 8.17 -5.39 -0.18
CA PHE A 429 8.40 -6.68 -0.81
C PHE A 429 9.27 -7.60 0.04
N ASP A 430 8.78 -8.81 0.27
CA ASP A 430 9.56 -9.85 0.94
C ASP A 430 10.71 -10.36 0.05
N PRO A 431 11.59 -11.23 0.58
CA PRO A 431 12.64 -11.86 -0.21
C PRO A 431 12.13 -12.72 -1.38
N ASN A 432 10.86 -13.13 -1.40
CA ASN A 432 10.26 -13.88 -2.52
C ASN A 432 9.50 -12.97 -3.48
N CYS A 433 9.75 -11.66 -3.43
CA CYS A 433 9.18 -10.67 -4.35
C CYS A 433 7.67 -10.56 -4.30
N LYS A 434 7.08 -10.69 -3.11
CA LYS A 434 5.66 -10.51 -2.86
C LYS A 434 5.42 -9.28 -2.00
N ASN A 435 4.34 -8.56 -2.29
CA ASN A 435 3.90 -7.50 -1.41
C ASN A 435 3.41 -8.07 -0.06
N ILE A 436 3.92 -7.49 1.03
CA ILE A 436 3.59 -7.83 2.41
C ILE A 436 3.12 -6.63 3.21
N ALA A 437 2.84 -5.50 2.53
CA ALA A 437 2.22 -4.36 3.18
C ALA A 437 0.89 -4.80 3.82
N PRO A 438 0.58 -4.32 5.04
CA PRO A 438 -0.69 -4.61 5.69
C PRO A 438 -1.89 -4.29 4.80
N LEU A 439 -2.86 -5.22 4.80
CA LEU A 439 -4.11 -5.08 4.06
C LEU A 439 -5.00 -4.01 4.70
N TYR A 440 -6.08 -3.68 4.00
CA TYR A 440 -7.20 -2.91 4.52
C TYR A 440 -8.37 -3.86 4.79
N LEU A 441 -9.13 -3.59 5.84
CA LEU A 441 -10.45 -4.14 6.06
C LEU A 441 -11.44 -3.13 5.49
N ALA A 442 -12.10 -3.53 4.41
CA ALA A 442 -13.17 -2.81 3.76
C ALA A 442 -14.50 -3.24 4.39
N LYS A 443 -15.33 -2.28 4.80
CA LYS A 443 -16.62 -2.53 5.44
C LYS A 443 -17.71 -1.74 4.75
N VAL A 444 -18.79 -2.42 4.36
CA VAL A 444 -20.00 -1.75 3.89
C VAL A 444 -20.76 -1.17 5.08
N HIS A 445 -20.97 0.14 5.06
CA HIS A 445 -21.69 0.87 6.08
C HIS A 445 -22.47 2.03 5.46
N HIS A 446 -23.79 2.06 5.68
CA HIS A 446 -24.70 3.08 5.13
C HIS A 446 -24.54 3.27 3.60
N GLY A 447 -24.39 2.16 2.87
CA GLY A 447 -24.24 2.18 1.41
C GLY A 447 -22.90 2.72 0.90
N ASN A 448 -21.92 2.94 1.77
CA ASN A 448 -20.54 3.29 1.42
C ASN A 448 -19.57 2.19 1.88
N ILE A 449 -18.35 2.19 1.34
CA ILE A 449 -17.28 1.29 1.80
C ILE A 449 -16.25 2.10 2.59
N GLU A 450 -16.10 1.78 3.87
CA GLU A 450 -15.08 2.34 4.74
C GLU A 450 -13.86 1.41 4.74
N TYR A 451 -12.65 1.96 4.61
CA TYR A 451 -11.40 1.20 4.59
C TYR A 451 -10.57 1.54 5.81
N ARG A 452 -10.11 0.51 6.53
CA ARG A 452 -9.18 0.68 7.66
C ARG A 452 -8.04 -0.30 7.55
N ARG A 453 -6.81 0.18 7.69
CA ARG A 453 -5.62 -0.68 7.71
C ARG A 453 -5.74 -1.74 8.82
N ILE A 454 -5.40 -2.98 8.51
CA ILE A 454 -5.48 -4.13 9.40
C ILE A 454 -4.20 -4.98 9.31
N THR A 455 -3.79 -5.59 10.42
CA THR A 455 -2.59 -6.43 10.50
C THR A 455 -2.95 -7.83 10.99
N MET A 456 -2.03 -8.78 10.80
CA MET A 456 -2.16 -10.14 11.36
C MET A 456 -1.86 -10.19 12.87
N GLU A 457 -1.26 -9.12 13.41
CA GLU A 457 -0.90 -9.03 14.81
C GLU A 457 -2.13 -9.18 15.68
N LYS A 458 -1.94 -9.68 16.90
CA LYS A 458 -3.00 -9.58 17.89
C LYS A 458 -3.27 -8.11 18.09
N SER A 459 -4.44 -7.65 17.64
CA SER A 459 -5.12 -6.58 18.35
C SER A 459 -5.49 -7.16 19.71
N THR A 460 -4.52 -7.18 20.61
CA THR A 460 -4.79 -7.17 22.03
C THR A 460 -5.63 -5.92 22.21
N SER A 461 -6.89 -6.11 22.57
CA SER A 461 -7.81 -5.09 23.06
C SER A 461 -7.25 -4.43 24.33
N GLY A 462 -6.07 -3.82 24.21
CA GLY A 462 -5.16 -3.51 25.30
C GLY A 462 -3.70 -3.22 24.91
N THR A 463 -3.25 -3.32 23.64
CA THR A 463 -1.96 -2.68 23.27
C THR A 463 -2.24 -1.23 22.86
N PRO A 464 -1.85 -0.24 23.67
CA PRO A 464 -2.01 1.15 23.30
C PRO A 464 -1.22 1.45 22.02
N TYR A 465 -1.73 2.39 21.22
CA TYR A 465 -1.13 2.94 20.00
C TYR A 465 0.35 3.34 20.16
N ALA A 466 0.77 3.54 21.41
CA ALA A 466 2.14 3.61 21.86
C ALA A 466 2.33 2.71 23.11
N ARG A 467 3.33 1.82 23.12
CA ARG A 467 3.68 0.96 24.26
C ARG A 467 4.78 1.60 25.09
N VAL A 468 4.56 1.81 26.38
CA VAL A 468 5.59 2.27 27.32
C VAL A 468 6.29 1.07 27.96
N GLY A 469 7.62 0.98 27.82
CA GLY A 469 8.48 -0.04 28.44
C GLY A 469 9.69 0.57 29.16
N GLU A 470 10.51 -0.26 29.80
CA GLU A 470 11.73 0.18 30.51
C GLU A 470 12.74 0.89 29.57
N ASP A 471 12.73 0.52 28.28
CA ASP A 471 13.58 1.12 27.24
C ASP A 471 12.96 2.35 26.54
N GLY A 472 11.83 2.86 27.03
CA GLY A 472 11.08 3.96 26.43
C GLY A 472 9.79 3.52 25.73
N VAL A 473 9.28 4.35 24.83
CA VAL A 473 7.93 4.15 24.24
C VAL A 473 7.98 3.82 22.76
N GLN A 474 7.38 2.69 22.38
CA GLN A 474 7.31 2.18 21.01
C GLN A 474 5.97 2.55 20.36
N TYR A 475 6.01 3.14 19.17
CA TYR A 475 4.83 3.56 18.43
C TYR A 475 4.54 2.59 17.26
N ALA A 476 3.28 2.17 17.12
CA ALA A 476 2.86 1.21 16.08
C ALA A 476 1.89 1.84 15.04
N GLY A 477 1.65 3.16 15.10
CA GLY A 477 0.81 3.87 14.13
C GLY A 477 1.55 4.18 12.82
N PRO A 478 0.86 4.70 11.78
CA PRO A 478 1.50 5.15 10.55
C PRO A 478 2.43 6.34 10.82
N SER A 479 3.55 6.41 10.11
CA SER A 479 4.47 7.56 10.18
C SER A 479 3.76 8.84 9.75
N LEU A 480 3.93 9.90 10.52
CA LEU A 480 3.35 11.20 10.16
C LEU A 480 4.16 11.83 9.02
N PRO A 481 3.51 12.41 7.98
CA PRO A 481 4.22 13.16 6.97
C PRO A 481 4.82 14.45 7.56
N ASP A 482 5.84 14.98 6.91
CA ASP A 482 6.39 16.29 7.26
C ASP A 482 5.33 17.39 7.11
N GLN A 483 5.37 18.37 8.01
CA GLN A 483 4.54 19.56 7.89
C GLN A 483 4.89 20.31 6.60
N LYS A 484 3.87 20.71 5.83
CA LYS A 484 4.05 21.40 4.55
C LYS A 484 4.78 22.75 4.75
N SER A 485 5.52 23.16 3.73
CA SER A 485 6.29 24.42 3.65
C SER A 485 5.50 25.65 4.16
N GLY A 486 6.04 26.34 5.18
CA GLY A 486 5.49 27.53 5.82
C GLY A 486 6.29 27.91 7.08
N GLU A 487 5.75 28.80 7.93
CA GLU A 487 6.28 28.97 9.30
C GLU A 487 5.89 27.76 10.17
N ILE A 488 6.80 27.25 11.01
CA ILE A 488 6.59 26.12 11.90
C ILE A 488 5.89 26.61 13.18
N PRO A 489 4.61 26.24 13.41
CA PRO A 489 3.87 26.68 14.58
C PRO A 489 4.32 25.94 15.85
N ILE A 490 4.63 26.68 16.91
CA ILE A 490 4.91 26.17 18.25
C ILE A 490 3.97 26.86 19.23
N GLY A 491 3.19 26.09 19.99
CA GLY A 491 2.29 26.67 20.99
C GLY A 491 3.03 26.99 22.29
N ILE A 492 2.84 28.21 22.80
CA ILE A 492 3.31 28.64 24.12
C ILE A 492 2.10 28.67 25.05
N PHE A 493 2.03 27.73 26.00
CA PHE A 493 0.88 27.55 26.86
C PHE A 493 1.20 27.89 28.31
N GLY A 494 0.54 28.91 28.85
CA GLY A 494 0.77 29.32 30.22
C GLY A 494 0.25 30.71 30.57
N PRO A 495 0.53 31.17 31.80
CA PRO A 495 0.14 32.50 32.24
C PRO A 495 0.88 33.54 31.40
N HIS A 496 0.17 34.60 30.98
CA HIS A 496 0.73 35.69 30.17
C HIS A 496 1.39 35.27 28.85
N ALA A 497 1.01 34.13 28.27
CA ALA A 497 1.60 33.64 27.01
C ALA A 497 1.55 34.68 25.87
N ASP A 498 0.46 35.46 25.78
CA ASP A 498 0.30 36.54 24.79
C ASP A 498 1.35 37.66 24.94
N GLU A 499 1.67 38.02 26.19
CA GLU A 499 2.67 39.06 26.50
C GLU A 499 4.08 38.52 26.25
N ILE A 500 4.34 37.27 26.66
CA ILE A 500 5.64 36.60 26.53
C ILE A 500 6.02 36.45 25.06
N VAL A 501 5.10 35.97 24.21
CA VAL A 501 5.35 35.80 22.76
C VAL A 501 5.64 37.14 22.08
N ARG A 502 5.11 38.25 22.59
CA ARG A 502 5.32 39.61 22.05
C ARG A 502 6.50 40.36 22.67
N SER A 503 7.17 39.79 23.67
CA SER A 503 8.33 40.41 24.31
C SER A 503 9.48 40.63 23.32
N VAL A 504 10.26 41.70 23.53
CA VAL A 504 11.39 42.06 22.66
C VAL A 504 12.42 40.93 22.66
N GLU A 505 12.62 40.29 23.81
CA GLU A 505 13.53 39.18 24.02
C GLU A 505 13.16 37.95 23.19
N VAL A 506 11.89 37.53 23.21
CA VAL A 506 11.40 36.37 22.44
C VAL A 506 11.39 36.68 20.94
N MET A 507 10.96 37.88 20.54
CA MET A 507 10.98 38.30 19.14
C MET A 507 12.39 38.36 18.57
N ARG A 508 13.38 38.82 19.37
CA ARG A 508 14.79 38.78 18.97
C ARG A 508 15.27 37.35 18.82
N LEU A 509 14.93 36.47 19.76
CA LEU A 509 15.33 35.06 19.73
C LEU A 509 14.78 34.32 18.51
N ILE A 510 13.49 34.46 18.20
CA ILE A 510 12.88 33.85 17.00
C ILE A 510 13.54 34.40 15.73
N THR A 511 13.87 35.69 15.70
CA THR A 511 14.59 36.31 14.59
C THR A 511 16.00 35.73 14.42
N GLU A 512 16.75 35.53 15.51
CA GLU A 512 18.07 34.86 15.50
C GLU A 512 17.98 33.42 14.98
N MET A 513 16.91 32.70 15.32
CA MET A 513 16.68 31.32 14.89
C MET A 513 16.28 31.20 13.41
N ARG A 514 15.73 32.24 12.79
CA ARG A 514 15.38 32.26 11.35
C ARG A 514 16.59 32.08 10.42
N GLY A 515 17.81 32.40 10.87
CA GLY A 515 19.02 32.31 10.04
C GLY A 515 19.52 30.88 9.75
N LYS A 516 18.89 29.84 10.31
CA LYS A 516 19.40 28.45 10.29
C LYS A 516 18.39 27.38 9.82
N GLY A 517 17.14 27.74 9.52
CA GLY A 517 16.10 26.77 9.15
C GLY A 517 14.78 27.40 8.74
N GLN A 518 13.70 26.59 8.65
CA GLN A 518 12.35 27.11 8.39
C GLN A 518 11.91 28.07 9.52
N PRO A 519 11.23 29.19 9.20
CA PRO A 519 10.84 30.20 10.19
C PRO A 519 9.87 29.62 11.23
N ILE A 520 10.05 29.94 12.51
CA ILE A 520 9.14 29.51 13.59
C ILE A 520 8.06 30.58 13.81
N ALA A 521 6.81 30.15 13.99
CA ALA A 521 5.68 30.95 14.43
C ALA A 521 5.26 30.52 15.85
N LEU A 522 5.07 31.47 16.77
CA LEU A 522 4.62 31.17 18.12
C LEU A 522 3.11 31.41 18.25
N ILE A 523 2.37 30.42 18.77
CA ILE A 523 0.94 30.51 19.05
C ILE A 523 0.77 30.71 20.56
N PRO A 524 0.36 31.91 21.04
CA PRO A 524 0.12 32.10 22.45
C PRO A 524 -1.19 31.44 22.88
N ILE A 525 -1.16 30.72 24.01
CA ILE A 525 -2.31 30.04 24.60
C ILE A 525 -2.34 30.47 26.08
N ALA A 526 -3.21 31.42 26.42
CA ALA A 526 -3.29 31.94 27.78
C ALA A 526 -4.02 30.96 28.72
N SER A 527 -3.36 30.54 29.80
CA SER A 527 -3.95 29.64 30.80
C SER A 527 -4.88 30.35 31.81
N GLN A 528 -4.91 31.69 31.81
CA GLN A 528 -5.77 32.49 32.71
C GLN A 528 -7.25 32.54 32.28
N LEU A 529 -7.60 31.90 31.17
CA LEU A 529 -8.98 31.74 30.74
C LEU A 529 -9.69 30.70 31.62
N SER A 530 -11.03 30.72 31.63
CA SER A 530 -11.78 29.64 32.28
C SER A 530 -11.37 28.28 31.71
N TRP A 531 -11.32 27.24 32.56
CA TRP A 531 -10.71 25.94 32.25
C TRP A 531 -11.16 25.33 30.90
N GLY A 532 -12.44 25.49 30.55
CA GLY A 532 -13.00 25.06 29.26
C GLY A 532 -12.50 25.87 28.05
N ARG A 533 -12.25 27.18 28.21
CA ARG A 533 -11.72 28.03 27.14
C ARG A 533 -10.24 27.79 26.87
N ALA A 534 -9.42 27.65 27.92
CA ALA A 534 -8.00 27.31 27.76
C ALA A 534 -7.82 25.96 27.05
N SER A 535 -8.67 24.97 27.38
CA SER A 535 -8.69 23.67 26.69
C SER A 535 -9.08 23.79 25.22
N ASN A 536 -10.07 24.63 24.89
CA ASN A 536 -10.50 24.86 23.50
C ASN A 536 -9.40 25.53 22.66
N GLU A 537 -8.72 26.55 23.19
CA GLU A 537 -7.61 27.20 22.50
C GLU A 537 -6.42 26.25 22.31
N LEU A 538 -6.15 25.39 23.29
CA LEU A 538 -5.13 24.34 23.18
C LEU A 538 -5.48 23.33 22.07
N ILE A 539 -6.73 22.88 22.00
CA ILE A 539 -7.22 22.00 20.92
C ILE A 539 -7.11 22.69 19.56
N LYS A 540 -7.50 23.98 19.49
CA LYS A 540 -7.38 24.77 18.27
C LYS A 540 -5.93 24.86 17.79
N ALA A 541 -5.00 25.20 18.70
CA ALA A 541 -3.58 25.29 18.36
C ALA A 541 -3.03 23.98 17.77
N VAL A 542 -3.43 22.84 18.32
CA VAL A 542 -2.94 21.52 17.87
C VAL A 542 -3.60 21.04 16.57
N TYR A 543 -4.92 21.18 16.45
CA TYR A 543 -5.68 20.56 15.36
C TYR A 543 -6.02 21.51 14.20
N GLN A 544 -6.19 22.81 14.47
CA GLN A 544 -6.51 23.82 13.44
C GLN A 544 -5.26 24.57 13.01
N ASP A 545 -4.46 25.05 13.97
CA ASP A 545 -3.25 25.82 13.69
C ASP A 545 -2.01 24.92 13.49
N HIS A 546 -2.21 23.60 13.58
CA HIS A 546 -1.23 22.56 13.29
C HIS A 546 0.09 22.70 14.06
N ALA A 547 0.05 23.12 15.33
CA ALA A 547 1.22 23.18 16.19
C ALA A 547 2.06 21.89 16.09
N LEU A 548 3.37 22.06 15.87
CA LEU A 548 4.34 20.96 15.78
C LEU A 548 4.82 20.50 17.15
N ALA A 549 4.78 21.40 18.13
CA ALA A 549 5.19 21.17 19.52
C ALA A 549 4.52 22.19 20.46
N LEU A 550 4.54 21.90 21.76
CA LEU A 550 4.10 22.81 22.82
C LEU A 550 5.23 23.10 23.80
N ILE A 551 5.23 24.32 24.34
CA ILE A 551 5.99 24.69 25.54
C ILE A 551 4.99 25.09 26.61
N ALA A 552 4.95 24.34 27.71
CA ALA A 552 4.11 24.64 28.85
C ALA A 552 4.93 25.39 29.92
N LEU A 553 4.47 26.57 30.32
CA LEU A 553 5.26 27.52 31.12
C LEU A 553 5.13 27.30 32.64
N ASP A 554 4.14 26.54 33.08
CA ASP A 554 3.91 26.26 34.50
C ASP A 554 3.33 24.86 34.72
N ARG A 555 3.14 24.50 36.00
CA ARG A 555 2.61 23.19 36.41
C ARG A 555 1.22 22.92 35.84
N ALA A 556 0.28 23.86 35.96
CA ALA A 556 -1.11 23.65 35.56
C ALA A 556 -1.22 23.46 34.05
N SER A 557 -0.49 24.27 33.29
CA SER A 557 -0.45 24.21 31.83
C SER A 557 0.26 22.95 31.35
N SER A 558 1.28 22.48 32.08
CA SER A 558 1.98 21.22 31.75
C SER A 558 1.06 20.01 31.84
N HIS A 559 0.28 19.89 32.91
CA HIS A 559 -0.67 18.77 33.09
C HIS A 559 -1.82 18.80 32.07
N LEU A 560 -2.29 20.00 31.68
CA LEU A 560 -3.33 20.10 30.64
C LEU A 560 -2.76 19.86 29.23
N ALA A 561 -1.54 20.33 28.95
CA ALA A 561 -0.82 20.02 27.71
C ALA A 561 -0.59 18.52 27.56
N GLU A 562 -0.24 17.83 28.66
CA GLU A 562 -0.06 16.37 28.69
C GLU A 562 -1.31 15.63 28.18
N GLN A 563 -2.50 16.00 28.66
CA GLN A 563 -3.75 15.34 28.27
C GLN A 563 -4.03 15.41 26.76
N ILE A 564 -3.67 16.52 26.12
CA ILE A 564 -3.83 16.69 24.67
C ILE A 564 -2.68 16.03 23.91
N ALA A 565 -1.45 16.16 24.40
CA ALA A 565 -0.26 15.57 23.80
C ALA A 565 -0.33 14.04 23.73
N VAL A 566 -0.89 13.39 24.76
CA VAL A 566 -1.13 11.94 24.79
C VAL A 566 -2.05 11.48 23.66
N LYS A 567 -3.02 12.31 23.27
CA LYS A 567 -3.99 11.97 22.21
C LYS A 567 -3.53 12.41 20.83
N SER A 568 -2.63 13.39 20.75
CA SER A 568 -2.19 14.02 19.50
C SER A 568 -0.73 13.75 19.12
N PHE A 569 -0.03 12.98 19.96
CA PHE A 569 1.37 12.55 19.81
C PHE A 569 2.33 13.73 19.61
N LEU A 570 2.09 14.80 20.38
CA LEU A 570 2.77 16.08 20.23
C LEU A 570 3.85 16.25 21.30
N PRO A 571 5.11 16.58 20.95
CA PRO A 571 6.13 16.84 21.97
C PRO A 571 5.79 18.11 22.77
N VAL A 572 5.86 18.00 24.10
CA VAL A 572 5.62 19.07 25.08
C VAL A 572 6.90 19.28 25.89
N MET A 573 7.45 20.48 25.84
CA MET A 573 8.50 20.91 26.76
C MET A 573 7.82 21.54 27.98
N ALA A 574 7.89 20.87 29.13
CA ALA A 574 7.16 21.25 30.34
C ALA A 574 8.10 21.91 31.38
N ILE A 575 7.99 23.23 31.56
CA ILE A 575 8.73 23.98 32.58
C ILE A 575 8.00 23.81 33.92
N SER A 576 8.39 22.79 34.69
CA SER A 576 7.70 22.43 35.94
C SER A 576 8.58 21.65 36.90
N SER A 577 8.48 21.98 38.18
CA SER A 577 9.10 21.21 39.27
C SER A 577 8.36 19.91 39.59
N ASP A 578 7.18 19.69 39.01
CA ASP A 578 6.36 18.51 39.27
C ASP A 578 6.87 17.28 38.50
N ARG A 579 7.54 16.38 39.21
CA ARG A 579 8.07 15.12 38.66
C ARG A 579 6.97 14.14 38.22
N ALA A 580 5.71 14.37 38.60
CA ALA A 580 4.62 13.50 38.16
C ALA A 580 4.48 13.47 36.64
N LEU A 581 4.83 14.56 35.94
CA LEU A 581 4.73 14.72 34.48
C LEU A 581 5.54 13.69 33.67
N THR A 582 6.64 13.19 34.23
CA THR A 582 7.54 12.19 33.59
C THR A 582 7.53 10.85 34.31
N SER A 583 6.84 10.75 35.46
CA SER A 583 6.71 9.51 36.23
C SER A 583 5.89 8.42 35.54
N THR A 584 5.03 8.82 34.59
CA THR A 584 4.17 7.94 33.79
C THR A 584 4.85 7.45 32.50
N ASN A 585 6.15 7.76 32.31
CA ASN A 585 6.98 7.38 31.17
C ASN A 585 6.34 7.72 29.80
N ILE A 586 5.78 8.92 29.69
CA ILE A 586 5.14 9.41 28.47
C ILE A 586 6.22 10.09 27.60
N PRO A 587 6.54 9.58 26.39
CA PRO A 587 7.77 9.92 25.65
C PRO A 587 7.69 11.27 24.92
N TRP A 588 6.54 11.93 25.00
CA TRP A 588 6.29 13.21 24.37
C TRP A 588 6.18 14.33 25.40
N ILE A 589 6.47 14.07 26.69
CA ILE A 589 6.57 15.10 27.73
C ILE A 589 8.01 15.20 28.21
N PHE A 590 8.65 16.34 27.98
CA PHE A 590 10.04 16.61 28.35
C PHE A 590 10.07 17.61 29.49
N ARG A 591 10.32 17.14 30.71
CA ARG A 591 10.24 17.97 31.92
C ARG A 591 11.55 18.72 32.15
N LEU A 592 11.41 20.01 32.39
CA LEU A 592 12.48 20.95 32.69
C LEU A 592 12.26 21.58 34.08
N PRO A 593 13.33 21.92 34.82
CA PRO A 593 13.21 22.67 36.08
C PRO A 593 12.36 23.93 35.94
N ALA A 594 11.60 24.30 36.98
CA ALA A 594 10.68 25.43 36.96
C ALA A 594 11.36 26.80 36.71
N ASN A 595 12.67 26.90 36.91
CA ASN A 595 13.48 28.09 36.67
C ASN A 595 14.19 28.07 35.31
N THR A 596 13.89 27.10 34.43
CA THR A 596 14.50 27.02 33.10
C THR A 596 14.02 28.22 32.26
N PRO A 597 14.94 29.07 31.76
CA PRO A 597 14.53 30.21 30.98
C PRO A 597 14.02 29.78 29.59
N LEU A 598 12.98 30.47 29.12
CA LEU A 598 12.25 30.11 27.89
C LEU A 598 13.14 30.08 26.65
N ASP A 599 14.18 30.91 26.63
CA ASP A 599 15.14 30.96 25.52
C ASP A 599 15.90 29.64 25.34
N GLN A 600 16.30 29.00 26.44
CA GLN A 600 16.94 27.70 26.43
C GLN A 600 16.01 26.62 25.88
N VAL A 601 14.73 26.67 26.24
CA VAL A 601 13.70 25.72 25.77
C VAL A 601 13.44 25.89 24.27
N LEU A 602 13.26 27.13 23.82
CA LEU A 602 13.05 27.47 22.42
C LEU A 602 14.25 27.08 21.56
N ARG A 603 15.50 27.33 22.01
CA ARG A 603 16.71 26.90 21.30
C ARG A 603 16.81 25.37 21.19
N CYS A 604 16.48 24.64 22.26
CA CYS A 604 16.45 23.17 22.24
C CYS A 604 15.44 22.65 21.23
N LEU A 605 14.21 23.15 21.27
CA LEU A 605 13.14 22.71 20.38
C LEU A 605 13.41 23.09 18.92
N GLY A 606 13.85 24.32 18.67
CA GLY A 606 14.22 24.78 17.33
C GLY A 606 15.37 23.98 16.72
N ASN A 607 16.45 23.74 17.48
CA ASN A 607 17.56 22.90 17.01
C ASN A 607 17.11 21.44 16.80
N SER A 608 16.15 20.95 17.58
CA SER A 608 15.57 19.61 17.38
C SER A 608 14.81 19.54 16.05
N ILE A 609 14.02 20.57 15.73
CA ILE A 609 13.29 20.66 14.47
C ILE A 609 14.24 20.82 13.27
N GLU A 610 15.31 21.62 13.41
CA GLU A 610 16.34 21.77 12.37
C GLU A 610 17.01 20.42 12.05
N ARG A 611 17.31 19.61 13.08
CA ARG A 611 17.97 18.30 12.92
C ARG A 611 17.01 17.20 12.46
N ALA A 612 15.79 17.18 12.98
CA ALA A 612 14.82 16.10 12.76
C ALA A 612 13.88 16.37 11.58
N GLY A 613 13.84 17.60 11.06
CA GLY A 613 12.82 18.08 10.13
C GLY A 613 11.52 18.50 10.84
N PRO A 614 10.59 19.16 10.13
CA PRO A 614 9.32 19.65 10.67
C PRO A 614 8.31 18.51 10.84
N ASN A 615 8.68 17.52 11.65
CA ASN A 615 7.93 16.29 11.87
C ASN A 615 7.90 15.97 13.36
N ARG A 616 6.70 16.02 13.96
CA ARG A 616 6.52 15.85 15.41
C ARG A 616 7.03 14.51 15.94
N GLU A 617 6.95 13.46 15.12
CA GLU A 617 7.44 12.12 15.46
C GLU A 617 8.97 12.12 15.55
N ARG A 618 9.65 12.61 14.51
CA ARG A 618 11.12 12.67 14.47
C ARG A 618 11.69 13.62 15.53
N VAL A 619 11.02 14.75 15.79
CA VAL A 619 11.42 15.70 16.85
C VAL A 619 11.33 15.06 18.23
N ARG A 620 10.23 14.35 18.51
CA ARG A 620 10.07 13.58 19.75
C ARG A 620 11.17 12.52 19.89
N ASP A 621 11.39 11.73 18.85
CA ASP A 621 12.36 10.63 18.89
C ASP A 621 13.78 11.16 19.13
N LEU A 622 14.12 12.30 18.53
CA LEU A 622 15.39 12.98 18.78
C LEU A 622 15.52 13.44 20.24
N LEU A 623 14.49 14.09 20.79
CA LEU A 623 14.49 14.54 22.19
C LEU A 623 14.59 13.38 23.18
N ALA A 624 13.93 12.25 22.90
CA ALA A 624 13.95 11.05 23.74
C ALA A 624 15.20 10.17 23.55
N SER A 625 16.06 10.47 22.56
CA SER A 625 17.23 9.65 22.20
C SER A 625 18.37 9.68 23.23
N GLY A 626 18.34 10.58 24.20
CA GLY A 626 19.48 10.82 25.10
C GLY A 626 20.57 11.71 24.52
N GLN A 627 20.45 12.14 23.26
CA GLN A 627 21.38 13.09 22.66
C GLN A 627 21.18 14.49 23.22
N ALA A 628 22.28 15.21 23.44
CA ALA A 628 22.23 16.62 23.85
C ALA A 628 21.82 17.51 22.67
N VAL A 629 20.82 18.36 22.89
CA VAL A 629 20.36 19.40 21.96
C VAL A 629 20.32 20.73 22.71
N ALA A 630 21.08 21.72 22.22
CA ALA A 630 21.22 23.04 22.88
C ALA A 630 21.61 22.96 24.37
N GLY A 631 22.42 21.96 24.75
CA GLY A 631 22.86 21.75 26.14
C GLY A 631 21.84 21.03 27.04
N LEU A 632 20.69 20.62 26.51
CA LEU A 632 19.71 19.79 27.22
C LEU A 632 19.75 18.37 26.68
N SER A 633 19.70 17.37 27.56
CA SER A 633 19.55 15.96 27.17
C SER A 633 18.53 15.30 28.08
N PHE A 634 17.60 14.56 27.49
CA PHE A 634 16.55 13.88 28.23
C PHE A 634 16.78 12.39 28.24
N THR A 635 16.35 11.74 29.31
CA THR A 635 16.15 10.29 29.32
C THR A 635 15.01 9.91 28.36
N SER A 636 14.87 8.62 28.08
CA SER A 636 13.77 8.09 27.27
C SER A 636 12.38 8.33 27.88
N THR A 637 12.32 8.64 29.18
CA THR A 637 11.08 8.99 29.91
C THR A 637 10.76 10.48 29.85
N GLY A 638 11.62 11.28 29.20
CA GLY A 638 11.48 12.73 29.09
C GLY A 638 12.01 13.50 30.31
N GLU A 639 12.60 12.83 31.29
CA GLU A 639 13.25 13.49 32.42
C GLU A 639 14.63 14.04 32.02
N LEU A 640 14.94 15.28 32.37
CA LEU A 640 16.24 15.90 32.13
C LEU A 640 17.37 15.11 32.83
N ARG A 641 18.45 14.81 32.10
CA ARG A 641 19.65 14.13 32.63
C ARG A 641 20.56 15.05 33.43
#